data_AF-A0A7W1FWX8-F1
#
_entry.id   AF-A0A7W1FWX8-F1
#
_cell.length_a   1.000
_cell.length_b   1.000
_cell.length_c   1.000
_cell.angle_alpha   90.00
_cell.angle_beta   90.00
_cell.angle_gamma   90.00
#
_symmetry.space_group_name_H-M   'P 1'
#
loop_
_entity.id
_entity.type
_entity.pdbx_description
1 polymer ?
#
loop_
_entity_poly.entity_id
_entity_poly.type
_entity_poly.pdbx_seq_one_letter_code
_entity_poly.pdbx_strand_id
1 'polypeptide(L)'
;GNNISNLTVQNVNILRSGENGIELDGSGSNIIFENDTINQVNNNGILVYTYTGFIFRGNVVKNIGIIPGRGKSGDGQYDALQYVPFIANPSEISLIENNLLDSLGYVGIDFRAGNTTVQKNIVSNYNLIKDDGGCIYTWNAGGSTKTYTNQRVISNIVYNSIGSVEGVYNGYPGASGIYMDDCAVNVEIKDNTVFNCTGWGLVLHGNNNMNVIGNTFYNNGTPKEGGQYLIGLSSCGANFNNTLNNNIFFSKNDYQLIAREENETADLSKYGTFDNNYYCRPFDDVLTFSFNRNYQKSSLMALTNWQFISGKDITSKPSPINYMPYTLINLTGGDIISNGTFTSGSSNWFAYSDNNNHNFTWDNSGKINGGSIKTSFNSFASVVPSLVNIATDFSPAVTKSKVFILRFDAVSSVDKTTIICELTPNAAPWLPLTTSKGVTVGTIKKKYEVYFTILRDDLNSTSRLLFQMLEGNQSVWIDNVSLQEANINISNPNDSILFFYNDTKTNKTFSLPSGKNYIDVKQTVYSSSVQLSQFTSIILMYKGQITTGIKVNNDALSINIYPNPTNKLAVVNYQLTNNSEVKIVVYELTGREVMQLLNEKQIAGEHRVNLDTSELQNGIYFMNMNINGEQITKKFIVNK
;
A
#
# COMPACT_ATOMS: atom_id res chain seq x y z
N GLY A 1 16.85 -27.08 -35.60
CA GLY A 1 15.95 -27.75 -34.64
C GLY A 1 16.84 -28.22 -33.52
N ASN A 2 16.90 -27.44 -32.45
CA ASN A 2 18.03 -27.44 -31.54
C ASN A 2 17.55 -27.93 -30.18
N ASN A 3 17.70 -29.24 -29.95
CA ASN A 3 17.44 -29.82 -28.65
C ASN A 3 18.78 -29.96 -27.91
N ILE A 4 18.84 -29.46 -26.68
CA ILE A 4 20.06 -29.46 -25.86
C ILE A 4 19.72 -29.73 -24.40
N SER A 5 20.48 -30.63 -23.78
CA SER A 5 20.46 -30.87 -22.34
C SER A 5 21.86 -30.72 -21.76
N ASN A 6 21.97 -30.40 -20.47
CA ASN A 6 23.23 -30.18 -19.76
C ASN A 6 24.00 -28.93 -20.28
N LEU A 7 23.27 -27.87 -20.62
CA LEU A 7 23.88 -26.57 -20.94
C LEU A 7 24.22 -25.84 -19.63
N THR A 8 25.46 -25.36 -19.50
CA THR A 8 25.85 -24.45 -18.42
C THR A 8 26.39 -23.15 -18.99
N VAL A 9 25.75 -22.04 -18.63
CA VAL A 9 26.26 -20.67 -18.75
C VAL A 9 26.66 -20.24 -17.35
N GLN A 10 27.87 -19.70 -17.18
CA GLN A 10 28.33 -19.27 -15.87
C GLN A 10 29.41 -18.19 -15.94
N ASN A 11 29.35 -17.23 -15.01
CA ASN A 11 30.26 -16.09 -14.88
C ASN A 11 30.40 -15.22 -16.15
N VAL A 12 29.39 -15.18 -17.03
CA VAL A 12 29.41 -14.38 -18.28
C VAL A 12 28.88 -12.96 -18.07
N ASN A 13 29.28 -12.04 -18.96
CA ASN A 13 28.78 -10.67 -18.99
C ASN A 13 28.06 -10.40 -20.32
N ILE A 14 26.74 -10.21 -20.26
CA ILE A 14 25.89 -9.90 -21.42
C ILE A 14 25.40 -8.46 -21.27
N LEU A 15 25.96 -7.58 -22.09
CA LEU A 15 25.85 -6.14 -21.92
C LEU A 15 25.34 -5.49 -23.22
N ARG A 16 24.38 -4.56 -23.11
CA ARG A 16 23.94 -3.70 -24.23
C ARG A 16 23.33 -4.47 -25.41
N SER A 17 22.52 -5.49 -25.13
CA SER A 17 21.79 -6.21 -26.18
C SER A 17 20.70 -5.33 -26.79
N GLY A 18 20.66 -5.34 -28.13
CA GLY A 18 19.66 -4.61 -28.92
C GLY A 18 18.24 -5.18 -28.81
N GLU A 19 18.08 -6.39 -28.29
CA GLU A 19 16.81 -7.11 -28.20
C GLU A 19 16.74 -7.89 -26.86
N ASN A 20 16.64 -9.22 -26.87
CA ASN A 20 16.73 -10.08 -25.69
C ASN A 20 18.19 -10.27 -25.24
N GLY A 21 18.43 -10.51 -23.95
CA GLY A 21 19.78 -10.76 -23.41
C GLY A 21 20.24 -12.19 -23.67
N ILE A 22 19.42 -13.16 -23.24
CA ILE A 22 19.51 -14.58 -23.67
C ILE A 22 18.12 -15.03 -24.11
N GLU A 23 18.04 -15.79 -25.21
CA GLU A 23 16.83 -16.47 -25.64
C GLU A 23 17.15 -17.94 -25.92
N LEU A 24 16.42 -18.85 -25.26
CA LEU A 24 16.48 -20.29 -25.46
C LEU A 24 15.15 -20.78 -26.02
N ASP A 25 15.16 -21.10 -27.31
CA ASP A 25 14.13 -21.84 -28.03
C ASP A 25 14.63 -23.27 -28.33
N GLY A 26 13.72 -24.24 -28.48
CA GLY A 26 14.02 -25.67 -28.52
C GLY A 26 13.70 -26.39 -27.20
N SER A 27 14.14 -27.66 -27.07
CA SER A 27 13.74 -28.52 -25.94
C SER A 27 14.87 -29.34 -25.36
N GLY A 28 14.74 -29.69 -24.08
CA GLY A 28 15.73 -30.46 -23.32
C GLY A 28 15.67 -30.14 -21.83
N SER A 29 16.75 -30.41 -21.12
CA SER A 29 16.75 -30.36 -19.66
C SER A 29 18.12 -30.14 -19.01
N ASN A 30 18.14 -29.84 -17.70
CA ASN A 30 19.35 -29.51 -16.95
C ASN A 30 20.08 -28.32 -17.58
N ILE A 31 19.42 -27.16 -17.55
CA ILE A 31 19.94 -25.89 -18.08
C ILE A 31 20.31 -25.01 -16.88
N ILE A 32 21.58 -24.63 -16.76
CA ILE A 32 22.14 -23.94 -15.59
C ILE A 32 22.73 -22.60 -16.00
N PHE A 33 22.22 -21.50 -15.46
CA PHE A 33 22.70 -20.13 -15.65
C PHE A 33 23.13 -19.59 -14.27
N GLU A 34 24.43 -19.39 -14.05
CA GLU A 34 24.99 -19.24 -12.71
C GLU A 34 26.10 -18.17 -12.55
N ASN A 35 25.85 -17.19 -11.68
CA ASN A 35 26.71 -16.02 -11.40
C ASN A 35 26.97 -15.12 -12.63
N ASP A 36 26.08 -15.12 -13.60
CA ASP A 36 26.11 -14.28 -14.80
C ASP A 36 25.64 -12.84 -14.51
N THR A 37 26.10 -11.88 -15.31
CA THR A 37 25.62 -10.49 -15.29
C THR A 37 24.97 -10.13 -16.63
N ILE A 38 23.68 -9.79 -16.62
CA ILE A 38 22.91 -9.34 -17.77
C ILE A 38 22.48 -7.89 -17.53
N ASN A 39 22.89 -6.96 -18.39
CA ASN A 39 22.72 -5.53 -18.13
C ASN A 39 22.47 -4.69 -19.41
N GLN A 40 21.58 -3.69 -19.30
CA GLN A 40 21.24 -2.77 -20.40
C GLN A 40 20.68 -3.52 -21.62
N VAL A 41 19.57 -4.23 -21.43
CA VAL A 41 18.92 -5.05 -22.46
C VAL A 41 17.65 -4.36 -22.91
N ASN A 42 17.42 -4.21 -24.21
CA ASN A 42 16.26 -3.47 -24.73
C ASN A 42 14.91 -4.20 -24.53
N ASN A 43 14.89 -5.54 -24.51
CA ASN A 43 13.69 -6.35 -24.33
C ASN A 43 13.79 -7.23 -23.06
N ASN A 44 13.67 -8.56 -23.14
CA ASN A 44 13.75 -9.45 -21.98
C ASN A 44 15.20 -9.76 -21.61
N GLY A 45 15.51 -9.80 -20.31
CA GLY A 45 16.84 -10.17 -19.82
C GLY A 45 17.17 -11.61 -20.19
N ILE A 46 16.31 -12.54 -19.82
CA ILE A 46 16.36 -13.96 -20.20
C ILE A 46 14.96 -14.45 -20.59
N LEU A 47 14.89 -15.22 -21.67
CA LEU A 47 13.70 -15.92 -22.14
C LEU A 47 14.02 -17.41 -22.35
N VAL A 48 13.30 -18.31 -21.67
CA VAL A 48 13.50 -19.78 -21.75
C VAL A 48 12.18 -20.49 -22.06
N TYR A 49 12.03 -20.91 -23.32
CA TYR A 49 10.92 -21.75 -23.79
C TYR A 49 11.28 -23.25 -23.74
N THR A 50 10.31 -24.11 -23.44
CA THR A 50 10.36 -25.57 -23.68
C THR A 50 11.52 -26.42 -23.11
N TYR A 51 12.43 -25.84 -22.31
CA TYR A 51 13.37 -26.58 -21.45
C TYR A 51 12.78 -26.83 -20.06
N THR A 52 13.06 -27.97 -19.44
CA THR A 52 12.69 -28.28 -18.04
C THR A 52 13.93 -28.46 -17.14
N GLY A 53 13.74 -28.45 -15.82
CA GLY A 53 14.88 -28.54 -14.88
C GLY A 53 15.85 -27.36 -14.99
N PHE A 54 15.30 -26.14 -15.10
CA PHE A 54 16.07 -24.91 -15.24
C PHE A 54 16.59 -24.41 -13.88
N ILE A 55 17.88 -24.06 -13.81
CA ILE A 55 18.54 -23.47 -12.65
C ILE A 55 19.01 -22.07 -13.01
N PHE A 56 18.55 -21.07 -12.26
CA PHE A 56 18.99 -19.68 -12.35
C PHE A 56 19.52 -19.22 -10.98
N ARG A 57 20.85 -19.29 -10.77
CA ARG A 57 21.46 -19.03 -9.46
C ARG A 57 22.44 -17.86 -9.43
N GLY A 58 22.27 -16.95 -8.47
CA GLY A 58 23.31 -15.98 -8.09
C GLY A 58 23.57 -14.85 -9.10
N ASN A 59 22.75 -14.73 -10.14
CA ASN A 59 22.94 -13.82 -11.26
C ASN A 59 22.55 -12.37 -10.91
N VAL A 60 23.09 -11.42 -11.67
CA VAL A 60 22.77 -9.99 -11.57
C VAL A 60 22.11 -9.52 -12.87
N VAL A 61 20.83 -9.18 -12.81
CA VAL A 61 20.03 -8.78 -13.98
C VAL A 61 19.56 -7.34 -13.81
N LYS A 62 20.02 -6.42 -14.66
CA LYS A 62 19.76 -4.98 -14.47
C LYS A 62 19.43 -4.19 -15.73
N ASN A 63 18.69 -3.09 -15.57
CA ASN A 63 18.37 -2.15 -16.65
C ASN A 63 17.75 -2.88 -17.87
N ILE A 64 16.72 -3.69 -17.59
CA ILE A 64 16.04 -4.52 -18.59
C ILE A 64 14.80 -3.77 -19.07
N GLY A 65 14.70 -3.53 -20.37
CA GLY A 65 13.54 -2.90 -20.98
C GLY A 65 13.34 -1.41 -20.65
N ILE A 66 14.22 -0.78 -19.87
CA ILE A 66 14.00 0.56 -19.26
C ILE A 66 14.01 1.75 -20.24
N ILE A 67 13.86 1.54 -21.55
CA ILE A 67 13.77 2.59 -22.56
C ILE A 67 12.51 2.34 -23.41
N PRO A 68 11.46 3.19 -23.28
CA PRO A 68 10.20 3.02 -24.02
C PRO A 68 10.43 2.88 -25.53
N GLY A 69 9.73 1.93 -26.15
CA GLY A 69 9.75 1.73 -27.61
C GLY A 69 11.05 1.14 -28.17
N ARG A 70 11.97 0.62 -27.34
CA ARG A 70 13.16 -0.13 -27.81
C ARG A 70 13.03 -1.65 -27.73
N GLY A 71 12.12 -2.17 -26.92
CA GLY A 71 11.80 -3.60 -26.88
C GLY A 71 10.79 -4.00 -27.95
N LYS A 72 10.38 -5.29 -27.92
CA LYS A 72 9.26 -5.82 -28.68
C LYS A 72 7.94 -5.25 -28.14
N SER A 73 6.85 -5.41 -28.89
CA SER A 73 5.50 -5.03 -28.44
C SER A 73 4.75 -6.24 -27.87
N GLY A 74 3.83 -5.98 -26.93
CA GLY A 74 2.90 -6.99 -26.39
C GLY A 74 3.31 -7.56 -25.03
N ASP A 75 2.76 -8.74 -24.73
CA ASP A 75 2.86 -9.39 -23.43
C ASP A 75 4.06 -10.34 -23.35
N GLY A 76 4.50 -10.60 -22.11
CA GLY A 76 5.74 -11.32 -21.86
C GLY A 76 6.98 -10.62 -22.45
N GLN A 77 6.92 -9.29 -22.61
CA GLN A 77 8.02 -8.44 -23.06
C GLN A 77 8.38 -7.47 -21.93
N TYR A 78 9.65 -7.04 -21.89
CA TYR A 78 10.27 -6.20 -20.85
C TYR A 78 10.55 -6.91 -19.50
N ASP A 79 10.60 -8.25 -19.52
CA ASP A 79 10.76 -9.10 -18.33
C ASP A 79 12.25 -9.39 -18.03
N ALA A 80 12.64 -9.40 -16.75
CA ALA A 80 14.02 -9.71 -16.39
C ALA A 80 14.36 -11.21 -16.52
N LEU A 81 13.45 -12.08 -16.09
CA LEU A 81 13.45 -13.51 -16.41
C LEU A 81 12.02 -13.95 -16.76
N GLN A 82 11.89 -14.60 -17.92
CA GLN A 82 10.69 -15.35 -18.30
C GLN A 82 11.03 -16.83 -18.53
N TYR A 83 10.46 -17.70 -17.69
CA TYR A 83 10.62 -19.15 -17.75
C TYR A 83 9.28 -19.84 -18.05
N VAL A 84 9.19 -20.42 -19.25
CA VAL A 84 7.94 -20.80 -19.92
C VAL A 84 8.11 -22.16 -20.63
N PRO A 85 8.26 -23.26 -19.87
CA PRO A 85 8.50 -24.59 -20.43
C PRO A 85 7.34 -25.12 -21.30
N PHE A 86 6.11 -24.62 -21.15
CA PHE A 86 4.89 -25.10 -21.82
C PHE A 86 4.58 -26.61 -21.70
N ILE A 87 5.41 -27.39 -21.02
CA ILE A 87 5.30 -28.83 -20.78
C ILE A 87 5.60 -29.05 -19.30
N ALA A 88 4.65 -29.59 -18.55
CA ALA A 88 4.88 -29.97 -17.17
C ALA A 88 5.64 -31.31 -17.13
N ASN A 89 6.94 -31.28 -16.85
CA ASN A 89 7.72 -32.47 -16.57
C ASN A 89 7.71 -32.74 -15.04
N PRO A 90 6.98 -33.76 -14.56
CA PRO A 90 6.84 -34.00 -13.12
C PRO A 90 8.12 -34.51 -12.45
N SER A 91 9.11 -35.02 -13.19
CA SER A 91 10.36 -35.55 -12.62
C SER A 91 11.52 -34.56 -12.58
N GLU A 92 11.35 -33.35 -13.11
CA GLU A 92 12.40 -32.32 -13.09
C GLU A 92 12.00 -31.11 -12.24
N ILE A 93 12.95 -30.63 -11.43
CA ILE A 93 12.77 -29.53 -10.48
C ILE A 93 13.53 -28.32 -10.98
N SER A 94 12.89 -27.15 -10.97
CA SER A 94 13.49 -25.89 -11.41
C SER A 94 13.73 -24.96 -10.22
N LEU A 95 14.82 -24.20 -10.24
CA LEU A 95 15.30 -23.45 -9.08
C LEU A 95 15.84 -22.07 -9.48
N ILE A 96 15.11 -21.02 -9.10
CA ILE A 96 15.42 -19.62 -9.38
C ILE A 96 15.80 -18.99 -8.04
N GLU A 97 17.10 -18.85 -7.76
CA GLU A 97 17.54 -18.46 -6.42
C GLU A 97 18.77 -17.53 -6.29
N ASN A 98 18.80 -16.79 -5.18
CA ASN A 98 19.94 -15.96 -4.77
C ASN A 98 20.36 -14.86 -5.78
N ASN A 99 19.49 -14.53 -6.74
CA ASN A 99 19.71 -13.54 -7.80
C ASN A 99 19.39 -12.12 -7.32
N LEU A 100 19.98 -11.11 -7.98
CA LEU A 100 19.67 -9.70 -7.83
C LEU A 100 19.10 -9.14 -9.14
N LEU A 101 17.83 -8.75 -9.14
CA LEU A 101 17.11 -8.22 -10.30
C LEU A 101 16.68 -6.76 -10.00
N ASP A 102 17.09 -5.79 -10.81
CA ASP A 102 16.91 -4.37 -10.47
C ASP A 102 16.79 -3.44 -11.70
N SER A 103 15.84 -2.50 -11.63
CA SER A 103 15.57 -1.51 -12.68
C SER A 103 15.03 -2.17 -13.95
N LEU A 104 13.73 -2.54 -13.92
CA LEU A 104 13.08 -3.48 -14.84
C LEU A 104 11.81 -2.88 -15.47
N GLY A 105 11.65 -3.02 -16.79
CA GLY A 105 10.53 -2.42 -17.53
C GLY A 105 9.17 -3.00 -17.15
N TYR A 106 9.09 -4.32 -16.92
CA TYR A 106 7.86 -5.02 -16.55
C TYR A 106 8.10 -6.02 -15.40
N VAL A 107 7.95 -7.33 -15.63
CA VAL A 107 8.01 -8.38 -14.59
C VAL A 107 9.45 -8.71 -14.19
N GLY A 108 9.64 -9.08 -12.92
CA GLY A 108 10.94 -9.56 -12.41
C GLY A 108 11.20 -11.03 -12.75
N ILE A 109 10.32 -11.91 -12.28
CA ILE A 109 10.39 -13.36 -12.44
C ILE A 109 9.02 -13.86 -12.86
N ASP A 110 8.84 -14.07 -14.15
CA ASP A 110 7.74 -14.84 -14.73
C ASP A 110 8.16 -16.32 -14.74
N PHE A 111 7.44 -17.15 -13.97
CA PHE A 111 7.78 -18.56 -13.77
C PHE A 111 6.57 -19.47 -14.00
N ARG A 112 5.98 -19.39 -15.19
CA ARG A 112 4.87 -20.23 -15.69
C ARG A 112 5.29 -21.70 -15.91
N ALA A 113 5.68 -22.36 -14.81
CA ALA A 113 6.33 -23.67 -14.75
C ALA A 113 6.00 -24.41 -13.44
N GLY A 114 5.58 -25.68 -13.52
CA GLY A 114 5.42 -26.54 -12.34
C GLY A 114 6.78 -26.92 -11.70
N ASN A 115 6.76 -27.55 -10.51
CA ASN A 115 7.96 -27.99 -9.78
C ASN A 115 9.06 -26.91 -9.63
N THR A 116 8.65 -25.64 -9.55
CA THR A 116 9.57 -24.50 -9.61
C THR A 116 9.63 -23.77 -8.27
N THR A 117 10.84 -23.63 -7.73
CA THR A 117 11.10 -22.89 -6.50
C THR A 117 11.81 -21.57 -6.82
N VAL A 118 11.14 -20.46 -6.54
CA VAL A 118 11.67 -19.09 -6.60
C VAL A 118 12.04 -18.69 -5.17
N GLN A 119 13.32 -18.67 -4.80
CA GLN A 119 13.72 -18.42 -3.42
C GLN A 119 14.91 -17.46 -3.23
N LYS A 120 14.88 -16.65 -2.16
CA LYS A 120 16.02 -15.79 -1.78
C LYS A 120 16.51 -14.84 -2.89
N ASN A 121 15.62 -14.44 -3.78
CA ASN A 121 15.92 -13.42 -4.78
C ASN A 121 15.67 -12.03 -4.19
N ILE A 122 16.45 -11.05 -4.64
CA ILE A 122 16.23 -9.63 -4.37
C ILE A 122 15.71 -9.03 -5.67
N VAL A 123 14.51 -8.44 -5.65
CA VAL A 123 13.93 -7.76 -6.82
C VAL A 123 13.48 -6.36 -6.47
N SER A 124 13.89 -5.37 -7.26
CA SER A 124 13.56 -3.97 -6.98
C SER A 124 13.40 -3.09 -8.22
N ASN A 125 12.69 -1.97 -8.07
CA ASN A 125 12.56 -0.91 -9.09
C ASN A 125 12.03 -1.48 -10.41
N TYR A 126 10.83 -2.06 -10.37
CA TYR A 126 10.21 -2.80 -11.49
C TYR A 126 8.83 -2.22 -11.84
N ASN A 127 8.20 -2.72 -12.93
CA ASN A 127 7.08 -2.04 -13.61
C ASN A 127 7.45 -0.57 -13.92
N LEU A 128 8.64 -0.35 -14.50
CA LEU A 128 9.10 1.02 -14.83
C LEU A 128 8.48 1.57 -16.13
N ILE A 129 8.02 0.70 -17.02
CA ILE A 129 7.60 1.03 -18.40
C ILE A 129 6.23 0.41 -18.76
N LYS A 130 5.82 -0.66 -18.07
CA LYS A 130 4.55 -1.36 -18.27
C LYS A 130 3.81 -1.57 -16.93
N ASP A 131 2.49 -1.51 -16.99
CA ASP A 131 1.58 -1.70 -15.85
C ASP A 131 0.83 -3.05 -15.95
N ASP A 132 0.03 -3.33 -14.92
CA ASP A 132 -0.72 -4.58 -14.68
C ASP A 132 0.18 -5.82 -14.55
N GLY A 133 1.25 -5.69 -13.77
CA GLY A 133 2.24 -6.73 -13.56
C GLY A 133 2.54 -7.00 -12.08
N GLY A 134 3.05 -8.20 -11.80
CA GLY A 134 3.66 -8.56 -10.53
C GLY A 134 5.16 -8.75 -10.68
N CYS A 135 5.95 -8.48 -9.63
CA CYS A 135 7.38 -8.79 -9.68
C CYS A 135 7.65 -10.30 -9.74
N ILE A 136 6.99 -11.09 -8.89
CA ILE A 136 7.03 -12.56 -8.94
C ILE A 136 5.66 -13.02 -9.43
N TYR A 137 5.61 -13.53 -10.66
CA TYR A 137 4.39 -13.72 -11.43
C TYR A 137 4.27 -15.15 -11.98
N THR A 138 3.09 -15.76 -11.84
CA THR A 138 2.73 -17.01 -12.49
C THR A 138 1.26 -16.97 -12.88
N TRP A 139 0.92 -17.61 -14.00
CA TRP A 139 -0.38 -17.59 -14.64
C TRP A 139 -0.63 -18.92 -15.34
N ASN A 140 -1.87 -19.41 -15.31
CA ASN A 140 -2.20 -20.77 -15.74
C ASN A 140 -3.17 -20.80 -16.94
N ALA A 141 -2.99 -19.84 -17.84
CA ALA A 141 -3.53 -19.84 -19.21
C ALA A 141 -5.05 -20.12 -19.30
N GLY A 142 -5.85 -19.44 -18.48
CA GLY A 142 -7.32 -19.49 -18.53
C GLY A 142 -7.91 -20.89 -18.34
N GLY A 143 -7.23 -21.78 -17.60
CA GLY A 143 -7.70 -23.14 -17.34
C GLY A 143 -7.44 -24.12 -18.49
N SER A 144 -6.45 -23.83 -19.34
CA SER A 144 -5.96 -24.78 -20.35
C SER A 144 -5.56 -26.14 -19.73
N THR A 145 -5.40 -27.17 -20.56
CA THR A 145 -5.10 -28.56 -20.12
C THR A 145 -3.73 -28.77 -19.43
N LYS A 146 -3.03 -27.70 -19.10
CA LYS A 146 -1.75 -27.68 -18.41
C LYS A 146 -1.96 -26.98 -17.07
N THR A 147 -1.81 -27.71 -15.98
CA THR A 147 -1.91 -27.16 -14.63
C THR A 147 -0.53 -27.12 -14.00
N TYR A 148 0.06 -25.93 -13.87
CA TYR A 148 1.28 -25.79 -13.07
C TYR A 148 0.94 -26.03 -11.59
N THR A 149 1.73 -26.87 -10.93
CA THR A 149 1.55 -27.28 -9.53
C THR A 149 2.91 -27.47 -8.87
N ASN A 150 2.94 -27.57 -7.53
CA ASN A 150 4.18 -27.64 -6.75
C ASN A 150 5.10 -26.45 -7.06
N GLN A 151 4.50 -25.26 -7.15
CA GLN A 151 5.20 -23.99 -7.28
C GLN A 151 5.47 -23.41 -5.88
N ARG A 152 6.63 -22.79 -5.68
CA ARG A 152 7.05 -22.29 -4.36
C ARG A 152 7.75 -20.94 -4.49
N VAL A 153 7.31 -19.94 -3.72
CA VAL A 153 7.88 -18.59 -3.64
C VAL A 153 8.32 -18.38 -2.19
N ILE A 154 9.62 -18.50 -1.90
CA ILE A 154 10.14 -18.62 -0.52
C ILE A 154 11.22 -17.59 -0.18
N SER A 155 11.00 -16.80 0.87
CA SER A 155 12.01 -15.85 1.42
C SER A 155 12.64 -14.93 0.37
N ASN A 156 11.86 -14.44 -0.61
CA ASN A 156 12.30 -13.40 -1.52
C ASN A 156 12.10 -12.01 -0.89
N ILE A 157 12.88 -11.04 -1.34
CA ILE A 157 12.74 -9.62 -0.97
C ILE A 157 12.34 -8.85 -2.23
N VAL A 158 11.13 -8.30 -2.25
CA VAL A 158 10.51 -7.62 -3.39
C VAL A 158 10.12 -6.22 -2.98
N TYR A 159 10.60 -5.18 -3.67
CA TYR A 159 10.30 -3.80 -3.24
C TYR A 159 10.38 -2.72 -4.32
N ASN A 160 9.83 -1.54 -4.01
CA ASN A 160 9.81 -0.37 -4.87
C ASN A 160 9.30 -0.68 -6.30
N SER A 161 8.06 -1.18 -6.42
CA SER A 161 7.38 -1.08 -7.71
C SER A 161 7.02 0.38 -7.96
N ILE A 162 6.94 0.82 -9.23
CA ILE A 162 6.60 2.20 -9.56
C ILE A 162 5.27 2.28 -10.32
N GLY A 163 5.20 1.61 -11.48
CA GLY A 163 4.11 1.77 -12.43
C GLY A 163 4.25 3.02 -13.30
N SER A 164 3.44 3.07 -14.35
CA SER A 164 3.57 3.89 -15.55
C SER A 164 2.20 4.48 -15.90
N VAL A 165 1.62 5.19 -14.93
CA VAL A 165 0.28 5.84 -14.97
C VAL A 165 0.08 6.88 -16.10
N GLU A 166 1.08 7.09 -16.96
CA GLU A 166 1.02 7.99 -18.11
C GLU A 166 0.06 7.42 -19.17
N GLY A 167 -1.03 8.14 -19.43
CA GLY A 167 -2.08 7.72 -20.37
C GLY A 167 -3.21 6.87 -19.76
N VAL A 168 -3.09 6.42 -18.51
CA VAL A 168 -4.11 5.59 -17.83
C VAL A 168 -5.23 6.47 -17.25
N TYR A 169 -6.48 6.23 -17.62
CA TYR A 169 -7.63 7.09 -17.25
C TYR A 169 -7.85 7.28 -15.74
N ASN A 170 -7.74 6.21 -14.94
CA ASN A 170 -7.81 6.31 -13.47
C ASN A 170 -6.44 6.67 -12.85
N GLY A 171 -5.35 6.51 -13.60
CA GLY A 171 -3.96 6.57 -13.12
C GLY A 171 -3.69 5.66 -11.91
N TYR A 172 -4.21 4.43 -11.95
CA TYR A 172 -3.77 3.34 -11.08
C TYR A 172 -2.47 2.73 -11.66
N PRO A 173 -1.40 2.55 -10.87
CA PRO A 173 -0.09 2.11 -11.39
C PRO A 173 0.05 0.63 -11.70
N GLY A 174 -0.92 -0.24 -11.38
CA GLY A 174 -0.92 -1.66 -11.77
C GLY A 174 0.28 -2.52 -11.30
N ALA A 175 1.15 -2.00 -10.45
CA ALA A 175 2.48 -2.56 -10.19
C ALA A 175 2.54 -3.28 -8.83
N SER A 176 2.32 -4.59 -8.81
CA SER A 176 2.14 -5.38 -7.58
C SER A 176 3.38 -6.21 -7.20
N GLY A 177 3.42 -6.68 -5.95
CA GLY A 177 4.53 -7.44 -5.38
C GLY A 177 4.61 -8.88 -5.89
N ILE A 178 3.96 -9.79 -5.17
CA ILE A 178 3.78 -11.18 -5.58
C ILE A 178 2.37 -11.29 -6.21
N TYR A 179 2.26 -11.81 -7.43
CA TYR A 179 1.00 -11.89 -8.18
C TYR A 179 0.81 -13.33 -8.67
N MET A 180 -0.15 -14.02 -8.05
CA MET A 180 -0.67 -15.30 -8.56
C MET A 180 -1.91 -14.98 -9.39
N ASP A 181 -1.76 -15.08 -10.70
CA ASP A 181 -2.74 -14.62 -11.69
C ASP A 181 -3.58 -15.80 -12.25
N ASP A 182 -4.59 -15.47 -13.05
CA ASP A 182 -5.67 -16.34 -13.55
C ASP A 182 -5.35 -17.84 -13.61
N CYS A 183 -6.16 -18.60 -12.88
CA CYS A 183 -6.15 -20.07 -12.79
C CYS A 183 -4.88 -20.66 -12.13
N ALA A 184 -3.96 -19.87 -11.56
CA ALA A 184 -2.84 -20.41 -10.80
C ALA A 184 -3.35 -21.25 -9.61
N VAL A 185 -2.68 -22.36 -9.31
CA VAL A 185 -3.09 -23.29 -8.24
C VAL A 185 -1.91 -23.95 -7.54
N ASN A 186 -2.11 -24.40 -6.30
CA ASN A 186 -1.15 -25.21 -5.55
C ASN A 186 0.24 -24.54 -5.42
N VAL A 187 0.26 -23.25 -5.05
CA VAL A 187 1.49 -22.46 -4.83
C VAL A 187 1.70 -22.22 -3.34
N GLU A 188 2.90 -22.51 -2.84
CA GLU A 188 3.34 -22.06 -1.50
C GLU A 188 3.99 -20.68 -1.62
N ILE A 189 3.51 -19.69 -0.86
CA ILE A 189 4.07 -18.35 -0.77
C ILE A 189 4.49 -18.15 0.69
N LYS A 190 5.78 -18.23 0.97
CA LYS A 190 6.26 -18.39 2.35
C LYS A 190 7.44 -17.50 2.74
N ASP A 191 7.34 -16.90 3.93
CA ASP A 191 8.40 -16.12 4.60
C ASP A 191 9.00 -14.98 3.72
N ASN A 192 8.29 -14.53 2.68
CA ASN A 192 8.74 -13.43 1.80
C ASN A 192 8.58 -12.07 2.49
N THR A 193 9.35 -11.09 2.03
CA THR A 193 9.26 -9.69 2.46
C THR A 193 8.95 -8.80 1.26
N VAL A 194 7.82 -8.10 1.29
CA VAL A 194 7.31 -7.31 0.16
C VAL A 194 6.89 -5.91 0.59
N PHE A 195 7.51 -4.86 0.04
CA PHE A 195 7.29 -3.50 0.54
C PHE A 195 7.45 -2.36 -0.47
N ASN A 196 6.80 -1.22 -0.19
CA ASN A 196 6.80 -0.03 -1.06
C ASN A 196 6.30 -0.29 -2.50
N CYS A 197 5.50 -1.33 -2.75
CA CYS A 197 4.85 -1.50 -4.04
C CYS A 197 3.69 -0.50 -4.18
N THR A 198 3.54 0.16 -5.33
CA THR A 198 2.45 1.12 -5.57
C THR A 198 1.10 0.45 -5.83
N GLY A 199 1.09 -0.77 -6.36
CA GLY A 199 -0.07 -1.66 -6.41
C GLY A 199 -0.30 -2.40 -5.08
N TRP A 200 -0.57 -3.70 -5.15
CA TRP A 200 -0.78 -4.56 -3.98
C TRP A 200 0.49 -5.32 -3.60
N GLY A 201 0.72 -5.57 -2.30
CA GLY A 201 1.84 -6.41 -1.85
C GLY A 201 1.69 -7.87 -2.30
N LEU A 202 0.49 -8.42 -2.16
CA LEU A 202 0.07 -9.72 -2.71
C LEU A 202 -1.18 -9.53 -3.57
N VAL A 203 -1.20 -10.14 -4.76
CA VAL A 203 -2.42 -10.35 -5.54
C VAL A 203 -2.66 -11.84 -5.69
N LEU A 204 -3.85 -12.27 -5.30
CA LEU A 204 -4.44 -13.57 -5.59
C LEU A 204 -5.65 -13.34 -6.50
N HIS A 205 -5.49 -13.55 -7.80
CA HIS A 205 -6.54 -13.40 -8.81
C HIS A 205 -6.98 -14.80 -9.31
N GLY A 206 -8.28 -15.12 -9.29
CA GLY A 206 -8.83 -16.33 -9.93
C GLY A 206 -8.19 -17.69 -9.61
N ASN A 207 -7.82 -17.97 -8.35
CA ASN A 207 -6.91 -19.08 -8.00
C ASN A 207 -7.46 -20.07 -6.95
N ASN A 208 -6.80 -21.23 -6.81
CA ASN A 208 -7.25 -22.28 -5.90
C ASN A 208 -6.08 -22.94 -5.15
N ASN A 209 -6.24 -23.14 -3.84
CA ASN A 209 -5.26 -23.78 -2.95
C ASN A 209 -3.89 -23.05 -2.93
N MET A 210 -3.92 -21.73 -2.73
CA MET A 210 -2.74 -20.92 -2.39
C MET A 210 -2.41 -21.07 -0.91
N ASN A 211 -1.14 -21.28 -0.57
CA ASN A 211 -0.69 -21.45 0.81
C ASN A 211 0.27 -20.34 1.22
N VAL A 212 -0.28 -19.28 1.81
CA VAL A 212 0.39 -18.01 2.14
C VAL A 212 0.77 -18.01 3.63
N ILE A 213 2.04 -18.27 3.95
CA ILE A 213 2.51 -18.45 5.34
C ILE A 213 3.65 -17.49 5.71
N GLY A 214 3.53 -16.79 6.85
CA GLY A 214 4.67 -16.11 7.50
C GLY A 214 5.26 -14.91 6.76
N ASN A 215 4.66 -14.47 5.66
CA ASN A 215 5.16 -13.37 4.84
C ASN A 215 4.96 -12.01 5.54
N THR A 216 5.77 -11.02 5.19
CA THR A 216 5.64 -9.63 5.66
C THR A 216 5.38 -8.70 4.49
N PHE A 217 4.19 -8.09 4.47
CA PHE A 217 3.75 -7.10 3.49
C PHE A 217 3.65 -5.73 4.17
N TYR A 218 4.50 -4.78 3.77
CA TYR A 218 4.65 -3.48 4.46
C TYR A 218 4.58 -2.28 3.51
N ASN A 219 3.79 -1.25 3.87
CA ASN A 219 3.77 0.04 3.14
C ASN A 219 3.44 -0.08 1.64
N ASN A 220 2.65 -1.08 1.23
CA ASN A 220 2.18 -1.21 -0.15
C ASN A 220 0.88 -0.40 -0.37
N GLY A 221 0.67 0.08 -1.59
CA GLY A 221 -0.50 0.85 -2.02
C GLY A 221 -0.33 2.37 -1.98
N THR A 222 -1.10 3.04 -2.85
CA THR A 222 -1.18 4.52 -2.98
C THR A 222 -2.47 5.08 -2.36
N PRO A 223 -2.61 6.42 -2.21
CA PRO A 223 -3.88 7.04 -1.78
C PRO A 223 -5.05 6.90 -2.77
N LYS A 224 -4.83 6.33 -3.97
CA LYS A 224 -5.90 5.97 -4.90
C LYS A 224 -6.37 4.54 -4.68
N GLU A 225 -5.43 3.60 -4.73
CA GLU A 225 -5.66 2.16 -4.77
C GLU A 225 -4.36 1.40 -4.43
N GLY A 226 -4.52 0.12 -4.07
CA GLY A 226 -3.46 -0.73 -3.55
C GLY A 226 -3.56 -0.94 -2.04
N GLY A 227 -2.68 -1.77 -1.50
CA GLY A 227 -2.71 -2.20 -0.11
C GLY A 227 -1.87 -3.45 0.10
N GLN A 228 -2.04 -4.14 1.24
CA GLN A 228 -1.14 -5.24 1.59
C GLN A 228 -1.48 -6.56 0.88
N TYR A 229 -2.76 -6.92 0.75
CA TYR A 229 -3.20 -7.99 -0.15
C TYR A 229 -4.57 -7.76 -0.82
N LEU A 230 -4.70 -8.28 -2.04
CA LEU A 230 -5.92 -8.42 -2.81
C LEU A 230 -6.21 -9.91 -3.03
N ILE A 231 -7.46 -10.34 -2.77
CA ILE A 231 -8.04 -11.55 -3.35
C ILE A 231 -9.19 -11.10 -4.27
N GLY A 232 -8.99 -11.21 -5.60
CA GLY A 232 -9.83 -10.57 -6.63
C GLY A 232 -10.51 -11.56 -7.59
N LEU A 233 -11.62 -11.11 -8.20
CA LEU A 233 -12.46 -11.91 -9.10
C LEU A 233 -11.91 -11.94 -10.54
N SER A 234 -12.10 -13.05 -11.27
CA SER A 234 -11.55 -13.17 -12.63
C SER A 234 -12.31 -14.12 -13.56
N SER A 235 -11.83 -14.28 -14.79
CA SER A 235 -12.36 -15.23 -15.78
C SER A 235 -12.28 -16.71 -15.35
N CYS A 236 -11.36 -17.02 -14.45
CA CYS A 236 -11.17 -18.35 -13.86
C CYS A 236 -12.19 -18.70 -12.76
N GLY A 237 -13.04 -17.74 -12.38
CA GLY A 237 -14.03 -17.87 -11.33
C GLY A 237 -13.46 -17.70 -9.92
N ALA A 238 -14.34 -17.93 -8.94
CA ALA A 238 -14.05 -17.68 -7.53
C ALA A 238 -12.78 -18.35 -7.00
N ASN A 239 -12.05 -17.58 -6.18
CA ASN A 239 -10.92 -18.09 -5.41
C ASN A 239 -11.38 -19.13 -4.39
N PHE A 240 -10.64 -20.23 -4.22
CA PHE A 240 -11.07 -21.33 -3.35
C PHE A 240 -9.92 -21.95 -2.53
N ASN A 241 -10.24 -22.46 -1.34
CA ASN A 241 -9.36 -23.25 -0.47
C ASN A 241 -8.03 -22.58 -0.06
N ASN A 242 -7.89 -21.26 -0.27
CA ASN A 242 -6.68 -20.53 0.07
C ASN A 242 -6.40 -20.53 1.58
N THR A 243 -5.14 -20.53 1.97
CA THR A 243 -4.70 -20.52 3.37
C THR A 243 -3.81 -19.31 3.61
N LEU A 244 -4.23 -18.42 4.52
CA LEU A 244 -3.46 -17.23 4.93
C LEU A 244 -3.15 -17.39 6.43
N ASN A 245 -1.90 -17.71 6.79
CA ASN A 245 -1.56 -18.04 8.17
C ASN A 245 -0.25 -17.38 8.65
N ASN A 246 -0.25 -16.83 9.87
CA ASN A 246 0.93 -16.19 10.51
C ASN A 246 1.56 -15.01 9.72
N ASN A 247 0.88 -14.47 8.70
CA ASN A 247 1.40 -13.34 7.91
C ASN A 247 1.33 -12.03 8.68
N ILE A 248 2.18 -11.07 8.30
CA ILE A 248 2.16 -9.70 8.78
C ILE A 248 1.77 -8.80 7.61
N PHE A 249 0.54 -8.31 7.63
CA PHE A 249 0.07 -7.26 6.73
C PHE A 249 0.12 -5.94 7.51
N PHE A 250 0.87 -4.97 7.01
CA PHE A 250 1.15 -3.73 7.72
C PHE A 250 1.06 -2.50 6.81
N SER A 251 -0.01 -1.73 6.99
CA SER A 251 -0.16 -0.42 6.37
C SER A 251 0.62 0.62 7.18
N LYS A 252 1.55 1.32 6.53
CA LYS A 252 2.33 2.38 7.17
C LYS A 252 1.53 3.68 7.29
N ASN A 253 0.65 3.92 6.32
CA ASN A 253 -0.18 5.12 6.22
C ASN A 253 -1.67 4.74 6.35
N ASP A 254 -2.48 5.70 6.80
CA ASP A 254 -3.93 5.55 7.03
C ASP A 254 -4.74 5.22 5.76
N TYR A 255 -4.29 5.72 4.60
CA TYR A 255 -4.91 5.46 3.31
C TYR A 255 -4.67 4.04 2.75
N GLN A 256 -3.70 3.28 3.26
CA GLN A 256 -3.34 1.97 2.69
C GLN A 256 -4.25 0.87 3.24
N LEU A 257 -5.04 0.21 2.38
CA LEU A 257 -5.83 -0.95 2.80
C LEU A 257 -4.93 -2.11 3.26
N ILE A 258 -5.43 -2.89 4.21
CA ILE A 258 -4.81 -4.17 4.58
C ILE A 258 -5.25 -5.23 3.57
N ALA A 259 -6.56 -5.38 3.42
CA ALA A 259 -7.20 -6.36 2.56
C ALA A 259 -8.17 -5.69 1.58
N ARG A 260 -8.18 -6.13 0.34
CA ARG A 260 -9.41 -6.22 -0.45
C ARG A 260 -9.71 -7.69 -0.70
N GLU A 261 -10.93 -8.11 -0.37
CA GLU A 261 -11.41 -9.46 -0.65
C GLU A 261 -12.75 -9.41 -1.38
N GLU A 262 -12.78 -10.04 -2.54
CA GLU A 262 -13.94 -10.14 -3.39
C GLU A 262 -14.25 -11.63 -3.53
N ASN A 263 -15.47 -12.09 -3.19
CA ASN A 263 -15.86 -13.49 -3.43
C ASN A 263 -17.19 -13.59 -4.18
N GLU A 264 -17.19 -14.26 -5.35
CA GLU A 264 -18.32 -14.47 -6.27
C GLU A 264 -19.48 -15.28 -5.68
N THR A 265 -19.34 -15.78 -4.45
CA THR A 265 -20.31 -16.66 -3.82
C THR A 265 -20.67 -16.15 -2.43
N ALA A 266 -21.92 -16.37 -2.04
CA ALA A 266 -22.37 -16.10 -0.67
C ALA A 266 -21.78 -17.09 0.36
N ASP A 267 -21.24 -18.22 -0.10
CA ASP A 267 -20.70 -19.31 0.72
C ASP A 267 -19.21 -19.11 1.04
N LEU A 268 -18.96 -18.43 2.16
CA LEU A 268 -17.61 -18.10 2.62
C LEU A 268 -16.85 -19.29 3.21
N SER A 269 -17.45 -20.49 3.32
CA SER A 269 -16.71 -21.70 3.69
C SER A 269 -15.66 -22.06 2.64
N LYS A 270 -15.96 -21.79 1.36
CA LYS A 270 -15.07 -22.01 0.22
C LYS A 270 -13.94 -20.97 0.12
N TYR A 271 -14.14 -19.79 0.71
CA TYR A 271 -13.15 -18.72 0.90
C TYR A 271 -12.03 -19.10 1.90
N GLY A 272 -11.60 -20.37 1.93
CA GLY A 272 -10.34 -20.79 2.55
C GLY A 272 -10.28 -20.79 4.08
N THR A 273 -9.05 -20.93 4.61
CA THR A 273 -8.74 -20.91 6.06
C THR A 273 -7.71 -19.82 6.38
N PHE A 274 -8.17 -18.70 6.94
CA PHE A 274 -7.31 -17.58 7.32
C PHE A 274 -7.29 -17.47 8.85
N ASP A 275 -6.12 -17.47 9.48
CA ASP A 275 -5.99 -17.31 10.94
C ASP A 275 -4.55 -16.95 11.40
N ASN A 276 -4.40 -16.49 12.64
CA ASN A 276 -3.12 -16.08 13.27
C ASN A 276 -2.36 -14.95 12.54
N ASN A 277 -3.00 -14.22 11.62
CA ASN A 277 -2.41 -13.11 10.88
C ASN A 277 -2.34 -11.83 11.74
N TYR A 278 -1.47 -10.90 11.36
CA TYR A 278 -1.37 -9.57 11.95
C TYR A 278 -1.81 -8.53 10.91
N TYR A 279 -2.83 -7.75 11.25
CA TYR A 279 -3.50 -6.79 10.38
C TYR A 279 -3.31 -5.37 10.93
N CYS A 280 -2.12 -4.82 10.70
CA CYS A 280 -1.62 -3.65 11.41
C CYS A 280 -1.86 -2.35 10.62
N ARG A 281 -2.78 -1.51 11.11
CA ARG A 281 -2.99 -0.13 10.66
C ARG A 281 -2.85 0.84 11.86
N PRO A 282 -1.63 1.13 12.34
CA PRO A 282 -1.40 1.85 13.59
C PRO A 282 -1.86 3.33 13.60
N PHE A 283 -2.37 3.87 12.50
CA PHE A 283 -2.90 5.25 12.43
C PHE A 283 -4.42 5.32 12.15
N ASP A 284 -5.07 4.20 11.81
CA ASP A 284 -6.51 4.07 11.52
C ASP A 284 -6.86 2.57 11.45
N ASP A 285 -7.16 1.90 12.56
CA ASP A 285 -7.43 0.45 12.58
C ASP A 285 -8.89 0.07 12.25
N VAL A 286 -9.74 1.06 12.00
CA VAL A 286 -11.18 0.84 11.79
C VAL A 286 -11.49 0.43 10.35
N LEU A 287 -10.91 1.08 9.34
CA LEU A 287 -11.18 0.76 7.93
C LEU A 287 -10.15 -0.24 7.37
N THR A 288 -10.09 -1.43 7.98
CA THR A 288 -9.04 -2.42 7.72
C THR A 288 -9.29 -3.26 6.47
N PHE A 289 -10.49 -3.82 6.33
CA PHE A 289 -10.88 -4.70 5.21
C PHE A 289 -11.83 -3.97 4.26
N SER A 290 -11.64 -4.16 2.96
CA SER A 290 -12.65 -3.90 1.93
C SER A 290 -13.20 -5.24 1.44
N PHE A 291 -14.48 -5.53 1.71
CA PHE A 291 -15.06 -6.83 1.41
C PHE A 291 -16.26 -6.74 0.45
N ASN A 292 -16.26 -7.59 -0.57
CA ASN A 292 -17.32 -7.77 -1.57
C ASN A 292 -17.80 -9.23 -1.56
N ARG A 293 -19.12 -9.42 -1.46
CA ARG A 293 -19.81 -10.72 -1.49
C ARG A 293 -20.76 -10.76 -2.69
N ASN A 294 -20.56 -11.72 -3.59
CA ASN A 294 -21.39 -12.01 -4.77
C ASN A 294 -21.46 -10.87 -5.81
N TYR A 295 -20.31 -10.33 -6.23
CA TYR A 295 -20.19 -9.23 -7.22
C TYR A 295 -20.94 -7.93 -6.85
N GLN A 296 -21.05 -7.63 -5.55
CA GLN A 296 -21.79 -6.48 -5.03
C GLN A 296 -20.87 -5.29 -4.71
N LYS A 297 -21.44 -4.22 -4.16
CA LYS A 297 -20.69 -3.06 -3.68
C LYS A 297 -19.81 -3.45 -2.48
N SER A 298 -18.51 -3.21 -2.58
CA SER A 298 -17.57 -3.45 -1.48
C SER A 298 -17.88 -2.56 -0.26
N SER A 299 -17.74 -3.12 0.94
CA SER A 299 -17.92 -2.40 2.21
C SER A 299 -16.60 -2.36 3.00
N LEU A 300 -16.27 -1.20 3.57
CA LEU A 300 -15.12 -1.04 4.46
C LEU A 300 -15.49 -1.42 5.91
N MET A 301 -14.63 -2.17 6.59
CA MET A 301 -14.92 -2.68 7.93
C MET A 301 -13.67 -3.01 8.78
N ALA A 302 -13.86 -3.03 10.10
CA ALA A 302 -12.83 -3.45 11.05
C ALA A 302 -12.60 -4.97 11.05
N LEU A 303 -11.44 -5.41 11.52
CA LEU A 303 -11.11 -6.84 11.68
C LEU A 303 -12.19 -7.62 12.45
N THR A 304 -12.80 -7.00 13.48
CA THR A 304 -13.84 -7.66 14.29
C THR A 304 -15.15 -7.88 13.52
N ASN A 305 -15.42 -7.08 12.50
CA ASN A 305 -16.57 -7.22 11.62
C ASN A 305 -16.27 -8.27 10.53
N TRP A 306 -15.04 -8.29 10.00
CA TRP A 306 -14.56 -9.38 9.14
C TRP A 306 -14.65 -10.75 9.83
N GLN A 307 -14.13 -10.86 11.05
CA GLN A 307 -14.21 -12.07 11.89
C GLN A 307 -15.66 -12.55 12.08
N PHE A 308 -16.57 -11.62 12.38
CA PHE A 308 -17.99 -11.93 12.61
C PHE A 308 -18.72 -12.36 11.32
N ILE A 309 -18.44 -11.73 10.18
CA ILE A 309 -19.14 -12.01 8.91
C ILE A 309 -18.59 -13.27 8.22
N SER A 310 -17.27 -13.51 8.29
CA SER A 310 -16.60 -14.61 7.59
C SER A 310 -16.45 -15.88 8.42
N GLY A 311 -16.41 -15.79 9.75
CA GLY A 311 -16.00 -16.87 10.65
C GLY A 311 -14.50 -17.19 10.59
N LYS A 312 -13.69 -16.37 9.92
CA LYS A 312 -12.23 -16.52 9.76
C LYS A 312 -11.48 -15.57 10.69
N ASP A 313 -10.15 -15.71 10.70
CA ASP A 313 -9.23 -14.78 11.38
C ASP A 313 -9.49 -14.60 12.88
N ILE A 314 -10.12 -15.59 13.52
CA ILE A 314 -10.61 -15.53 14.90
C ILE A 314 -9.50 -15.31 15.93
N THR A 315 -8.26 -15.75 15.63
CA THR A 315 -7.07 -15.51 16.47
C THR A 315 -6.13 -14.44 15.90
N SER A 316 -6.40 -13.97 14.67
CA SER A 316 -5.68 -12.86 14.02
C SER A 316 -5.90 -11.53 14.76
N LYS A 317 -4.93 -10.62 14.66
CA LYS A 317 -4.80 -9.46 15.57
C LYS A 317 -4.68 -8.13 14.82
N PRO A 318 -5.20 -7.02 15.36
CA PRO A 318 -4.95 -5.68 14.84
C PRO A 318 -3.53 -5.23 15.21
N SER A 319 -3.20 -3.95 14.96
CA SER A 319 -1.98 -3.33 15.47
C SER A 319 -1.90 -3.41 17.01
N PRO A 320 -0.73 -3.70 17.63
CA PRO A 320 -0.57 -3.65 19.08
C PRO A 320 -0.42 -2.21 19.62
N ILE A 321 -0.19 -1.22 18.76
CA ILE A 321 -0.16 0.21 19.11
C ILE A 321 -0.98 0.98 18.07
N ASN A 322 -1.87 1.85 18.57
CA ASN A 322 -2.53 2.87 17.76
C ASN A 322 -1.98 4.24 18.18
N TYR A 323 -1.43 4.97 17.21
CA TYR A 323 -0.95 6.34 17.33
C TYR A 323 -2.05 7.33 16.98
N MET A 324 -1.94 8.57 17.48
CA MET A 324 -2.78 9.66 17.01
C MET A 324 -2.34 10.04 15.58
N PRO A 325 -3.22 10.07 14.57
CA PRO A 325 -2.85 10.42 13.20
C PRO A 325 -2.58 11.93 12.99
N TYR A 326 -2.93 12.78 13.97
CA TYR A 326 -2.63 14.20 13.96
C TYR A 326 -2.62 14.80 15.37
N THR A 327 -2.16 16.04 15.50
CA THR A 327 -2.39 16.92 16.66
C THR A 327 -3.09 18.20 16.22
N LEU A 328 -4.16 18.59 16.91
CA LEU A 328 -4.89 19.82 16.67
C LEU A 328 -4.07 21.05 17.12
N ILE A 329 -3.92 22.05 16.24
CA ILE A 329 -3.28 23.33 16.59
C ILE A 329 -4.34 24.34 17.02
N ASN A 330 -5.37 24.54 16.20
CA ASN A 330 -6.53 25.38 16.49
C ASN A 330 -7.70 25.07 15.52
N LEU A 331 -8.89 25.55 15.88
CA LEU A 331 -10.07 25.60 15.01
C LEU A 331 -10.13 27.01 14.41
N THR A 332 -10.38 27.13 13.10
CA THR A 332 -10.38 28.40 12.36
C THR A 332 -11.77 28.93 12.05
N GLY A 333 -12.81 28.10 12.17
CA GLY A 333 -14.20 28.44 11.88
C GLY A 333 -15.16 28.08 13.01
N GLY A 334 -16.37 28.65 12.95
CA GLY A 334 -17.52 28.18 13.72
C GLY A 334 -18.00 26.80 13.24
N ASP A 335 -19.01 26.26 13.92
CA ASP A 335 -19.67 25.04 13.48
C ASP A 335 -20.50 25.27 12.22
N ILE A 336 -20.37 24.35 11.27
CA ILE A 336 -21.03 24.40 9.95
C ILE A 336 -22.26 23.47 9.93
N ILE A 337 -22.43 22.59 10.93
CA ILE A 337 -23.54 21.64 11.00
C ILE A 337 -24.78 22.28 11.65
N SER A 338 -25.83 22.46 10.86
CA SER A 338 -27.13 22.87 11.40
C SER A 338 -27.82 21.72 12.16
N ASN A 339 -28.45 22.05 13.29
CA ASN A 339 -29.23 21.11 14.12
C ASN A 339 -28.45 19.88 14.64
N GLY A 340 -27.12 19.93 14.73
CA GLY A 340 -26.30 18.79 15.17
C GLY A 340 -26.50 18.33 16.62
N THR A 341 -27.17 19.13 17.46
CA THR A 341 -27.55 18.81 18.85
C THR A 341 -28.98 18.25 18.99
N PHE A 342 -29.72 18.14 17.87
CA PHE A 342 -31.05 17.54 17.76
C PHE A 342 -32.08 17.96 18.84
N THR A 343 -31.98 19.16 19.42
CA THR A 343 -32.77 19.56 20.59
C THR A 343 -34.28 19.67 20.32
N SER A 344 -34.68 19.76 19.05
CA SER A 344 -36.07 19.95 18.63
C SER A 344 -36.40 19.21 17.32
N GLY A 345 -35.96 17.96 17.20
CA GLY A 345 -36.19 17.11 16.04
C GLY A 345 -34.96 16.93 15.14
N SER A 346 -35.11 16.14 14.08
CA SER A 346 -34.08 15.83 13.07
C SER A 346 -34.23 16.66 11.78
N SER A 347 -34.73 17.89 11.86
CA SER A 347 -34.84 18.80 10.70
C SER A 347 -33.47 19.01 10.04
N ASN A 348 -33.45 19.08 8.70
CA ASN A 348 -32.26 19.12 7.83
C ASN A 348 -31.41 17.83 7.80
N TRP A 349 -31.86 16.76 8.48
CA TRP A 349 -31.22 15.44 8.45
C TRP A 349 -32.16 14.41 7.82
N PHE A 350 -31.58 13.46 7.09
CA PHE A 350 -32.30 12.40 6.40
C PHE A 350 -31.46 11.13 6.35
N ALA A 351 -32.07 10.01 5.97
CA ALA A 351 -31.37 8.75 5.73
C ALA A 351 -31.85 8.08 4.44
N TYR A 352 -31.01 7.23 3.87
CA TYR A 352 -31.33 6.33 2.76
C TYR A 352 -30.48 5.06 2.83
N SER A 353 -30.95 3.96 2.26
CA SER A 353 -30.26 2.66 2.25
C SER A 353 -30.58 1.91 0.98
N ASP A 354 -29.65 1.09 0.46
CA ASP A 354 -29.77 0.46 -0.86
C ASP A 354 -31.06 -0.37 -1.02
N ASN A 355 -31.44 -1.18 -0.02
CA ASN A 355 -32.70 -1.96 -0.02
C ASN A 355 -33.90 -1.24 0.63
N ASN A 356 -33.82 0.07 0.90
CA ASN A 356 -34.83 0.89 1.62
C ASN A 356 -35.38 0.26 2.93
N ASN A 357 -34.55 -0.50 3.65
CA ASN A 357 -34.90 -1.24 4.87
C ASN A 357 -34.38 -0.59 6.17
N HIS A 358 -33.71 0.57 6.08
CA HIS A 358 -33.34 1.36 7.24
C HIS A 358 -34.56 1.87 8.01
N ASN A 359 -34.31 2.25 9.25
CA ASN A 359 -35.16 3.09 10.09
C ASN A 359 -34.38 4.37 10.44
N PHE A 360 -35.06 5.50 10.52
CA PHE A 360 -34.47 6.77 10.93
C PHE A 360 -35.52 7.57 11.72
N THR A 361 -35.25 7.80 13.00
CA THR A 361 -36.15 8.51 13.90
C THR A 361 -35.39 9.46 14.80
N TRP A 362 -35.99 10.61 15.11
CA TRP A 362 -35.54 11.39 16.26
C TRP A 362 -35.89 10.66 17.56
N ASP A 363 -34.94 10.58 18.48
CA ASP A 363 -35.11 9.95 19.80
C ASP A 363 -34.78 10.96 20.90
N ASN A 364 -35.80 11.33 21.67
CA ASN A 364 -35.76 12.30 22.76
C ASN A 364 -35.84 11.64 24.16
N SER A 365 -35.61 10.32 24.25
CA SER A 365 -35.72 9.55 25.51
C SER A 365 -34.59 9.82 26.53
N GLY A 366 -33.67 10.74 26.24
CA GLY A 366 -32.48 10.99 27.07
C GLY A 366 -31.29 10.08 26.77
N LYS A 367 -31.33 9.31 25.67
CA LYS A 367 -30.36 8.24 25.37
C LYS A 367 -28.90 8.71 25.20
N ILE A 368 -28.69 9.95 24.74
CA ILE A 368 -27.38 10.61 24.71
C ILE A 368 -27.44 11.93 25.46
N ASN A 369 -28.29 12.86 25.00
CA ASN A 369 -28.77 14.06 25.68
C ASN A 369 -30.30 14.18 25.43
N GLY A 370 -30.87 15.40 25.50
CA GLY A 370 -32.32 15.64 25.36
C GLY A 370 -32.91 15.39 23.96
N GLY A 371 -32.07 15.14 22.95
CA GLY A 371 -32.44 14.71 21.61
C GLY A 371 -31.28 13.96 20.97
N SER A 372 -31.56 13.18 19.94
CA SER A 372 -30.57 12.45 19.15
C SER A 372 -31.21 11.94 17.85
N ILE A 373 -30.41 11.67 16.82
CA ILE A 373 -30.86 10.81 15.71
C ILE A 373 -30.61 9.35 16.08
N LYS A 374 -31.61 8.50 15.83
CA LYS A 374 -31.52 7.05 15.96
C LYS A 374 -31.70 6.42 14.58
N THR A 375 -30.84 5.44 14.25
CA THR A 375 -31.04 4.55 13.11
C THR A 375 -30.98 3.08 13.53
N SER A 376 -31.66 2.23 12.77
CA SER A 376 -31.63 0.77 12.87
C SER A 376 -32.06 0.17 11.52
N PHE A 377 -32.22 -1.15 11.42
CA PHE A 377 -32.82 -1.81 10.26
C PHE A 377 -34.15 -2.47 10.65
N ASN A 378 -35.13 -2.42 9.75
CA ASN A 378 -36.47 -2.99 9.95
C ASN A 378 -36.57 -4.44 9.45
N SER A 379 -35.67 -4.83 8.55
CA SER A 379 -35.50 -6.19 8.02
C SER A 379 -34.05 -6.37 7.56
N PHE A 380 -33.57 -7.61 7.51
CA PHE A 380 -32.27 -7.94 6.95
C PHE A 380 -32.41 -8.48 5.52
N ALA A 381 -31.49 -8.11 4.65
CA ALA A 381 -31.44 -8.55 3.27
C ALA A 381 -30.96 -10.02 3.19
N SER A 382 -31.62 -10.82 2.37
CA SER A 382 -31.34 -12.26 2.25
C SER A 382 -30.04 -12.60 1.52
N VAL A 383 -29.40 -11.62 0.85
CA VAL A 383 -28.18 -11.82 0.05
C VAL A 383 -27.18 -10.69 0.24
N VAL A 384 -27.62 -9.43 0.07
CA VAL A 384 -26.78 -8.23 -0.02
C VAL A 384 -27.13 -7.24 1.10
N PRO A 385 -26.34 -7.18 2.20
CA PRO A 385 -26.60 -6.28 3.32
C PRO A 385 -26.61 -4.81 2.86
N SER A 386 -27.62 -4.03 3.27
CA SER A 386 -27.68 -2.59 2.98
C SER A 386 -26.55 -1.81 3.64
N LEU A 387 -26.16 -0.68 3.03
CA LEU A 387 -25.47 0.41 3.72
C LEU A 387 -26.49 1.52 4.00
N VAL A 388 -26.82 1.79 5.27
CA VAL A 388 -27.57 3.01 5.60
C VAL A 388 -26.61 4.20 5.56
N ASN A 389 -27.04 5.27 4.91
CA ASN A 389 -26.37 6.56 4.81
C ASN A 389 -27.26 7.55 5.56
N ILE A 390 -26.80 8.08 6.69
CA ILE A 390 -27.40 9.22 7.37
C ILE A 390 -26.68 10.48 6.88
N ALA A 391 -27.43 11.51 6.49
CA ALA A 391 -26.90 12.65 5.77
C ALA A 391 -27.43 13.98 6.29
N THR A 392 -26.58 15.01 6.17
CA THR A 392 -26.98 16.42 6.18
C THR A 392 -26.14 17.19 5.16
N ASP A 393 -26.75 18.17 4.51
CA ASP A 393 -26.10 19.06 3.55
C ASP A 393 -25.75 20.39 4.24
N PHE A 394 -24.57 20.93 3.97
CA PHE A 394 -24.04 22.11 4.62
C PHE A 394 -23.41 23.11 3.64
N SER A 395 -23.28 24.36 4.07
CA SER A 395 -22.71 25.47 3.29
C SER A 395 -21.86 26.37 4.21
N PRO A 396 -20.72 26.94 3.75
CA PRO A 396 -20.15 26.82 2.40
C PRO A 396 -19.66 25.40 2.08
N ALA A 397 -19.56 25.09 0.79
CA ALA A 397 -18.92 23.87 0.31
C ALA A 397 -17.43 23.82 0.65
N VAL A 398 -16.87 22.61 0.71
CA VAL A 398 -15.45 22.42 1.07
C VAL A 398 -14.50 22.76 -0.09
N THR A 399 -13.33 23.27 0.27
CA THR A 399 -12.28 23.71 -0.67
C THR A 399 -10.95 22.98 -0.41
N LYS A 400 -10.18 22.80 -1.48
CA LYS A 400 -9.00 21.92 -1.52
C LYS A 400 -7.94 22.31 -0.50
N SER A 401 -7.26 21.30 0.06
CA SER A 401 -6.17 21.43 1.05
C SER A 401 -6.60 21.94 2.44
N LYS A 402 -7.87 22.33 2.64
CA LYS A 402 -8.40 22.57 3.98
C LYS A 402 -8.47 21.27 4.79
N VAL A 403 -8.50 21.43 6.11
CA VAL A 403 -8.79 20.35 7.05
C VAL A 403 -10.04 20.70 7.85
N PHE A 404 -10.90 19.70 8.04
CA PHE A 404 -12.08 19.79 8.91
C PHE A 404 -11.99 18.73 10.01
N ILE A 405 -12.39 19.11 11.22
CA ILE A 405 -12.57 18.20 12.36
C ILE A 405 -14.07 17.96 12.53
N LEU A 406 -14.47 16.68 12.45
CA LEU A 406 -15.80 16.20 12.77
C LEU A 406 -15.79 15.67 14.21
N ARG A 407 -16.70 16.18 15.05
CA ARG A 407 -16.97 15.69 16.41
C ARG A 407 -18.41 15.23 16.53
N PHE A 408 -18.65 14.22 17.35
CA PHE A 408 -19.99 13.75 17.71
C PHE A 408 -19.97 12.90 18.98
N ASP A 409 -21.09 12.86 19.70
CA ASP A 409 -21.40 11.79 20.65
C ASP A 409 -22.06 10.63 19.89
N ALA A 410 -21.72 9.39 20.21
CA ALA A 410 -22.46 8.21 19.74
C ALA A 410 -22.51 7.06 20.75
N VAL A 411 -23.55 6.23 20.61
CA VAL A 411 -23.72 4.96 21.32
C VAL A 411 -24.47 3.96 20.43
N SER A 412 -24.15 2.68 20.53
CA SER A 412 -24.84 1.58 19.84
C SER A 412 -25.57 0.66 20.83
N SER A 413 -26.52 -0.15 20.36
CA SER A 413 -27.07 -1.27 21.13
C SER A 413 -26.15 -2.50 21.15
N VAL A 414 -25.14 -2.55 20.27
CA VAL A 414 -24.17 -3.65 20.16
C VAL A 414 -22.75 -3.08 20.18
N ASP A 415 -21.83 -3.73 20.89
CA ASP A 415 -20.43 -3.29 20.93
C ASP A 415 -19.75 -3.43 19.56
N LYS A 416 -18.70 -2.64 19.33
CA LYS A 416 -17.89 -2.65 18.09
C LYS A 416 -18.66 -2.38 16.79
N THR A 417 -19.71 -1.56 16.85
CA THR A 417 -20.40 -1.10 15.65
C THR A 417 -19.50 -0.14 14.86
N THR A 418 -19.15 -0.47 13.61
CA THR A 418 -18.39 0.44 12.75
C THR A 418 -19.32 1.51 12.17
N ILE A 419 -18.93 2.78 12.27
CA ILE A 419 -19.51 3.90 11.52
C ILE A 419 -18.43 4.50 10.63
N ILE A 420 -18.71 4.63 9.34
CA ILE A 420 -17.86 5.35 8.38
C ILE A 420 -18.35 6.79 8.29
N CYS A 421 -17.44 7.74 8.33
CA CYS A 421 -17.71 9.16 8.19
C CYS A 421 -17.05 9.65 6.89
N GLU A 422 -17.78 10.39 6.05
CA GLU A 422 -17.28 10.91 4.77
C GLU A 422 -17.80 12.33 4.51
N LEU A 423 -17.04 13.14 3.75
CA LEU A 423 -17.54 14.34 3.10
C LEU A 423 -17.65 14.09 1.59
N THR A 424 -18.85 14.27 1.04
CA THR A 424 -19.15 14.01 -0.39
C THR A 424 -19.79 15.23 -1.03
N PRO A 425 -19.78 15.39 -2.36
CA PRO A 425 -20.66 16.37 -2.99
C PRO A 425 -22.12 15.91 -2.82
N ASN A 426 -23.07 16.85 -2.85
CA ASN A 426 -24.50 16.53 -2.81
C ASN A 426 -25.17 16.46 -4.20
N ALA A 427 -24.41 16.74 -5.27
CA ALA A 427 -24.83 16.61 -6.66
C ALA A 427 -23.68 16.15 -7.58
N ALA A 428 -23.98 15.99 -8.87
CA ALA A 428 -22.98 15.68 -9.90
C ALA A 428 -21.83 16.71 -9.89
N PRO A 429 -20.56 16.32 -10.16
CA PRO A 429 -20.13 15.07 -10.79
C PRO A 429 -19.83 13.89 -9.83
N TRP A 430 -20.25 13.94 -8.55
CA TRP A 430 -20.07 12.84 -7.59
C TRP A 430 -18.61 12.42 -7.31
N LEU A 431 -17.64 13.33 -7.55
CA LEU A 431 -16.22 13.05 -7.35
C LEU A 431 -15.84 13.17 -5.86
N PRO A 432 -15.12 12.20 -5.26
CA PRO A 432 -14.80 12.21 -3.82
C PRO A 432 -14.05 13.45 -3.35
N LEU A 433 -14.48 14.02 -2.22
CA LEU A 433 -13.85 15.19 -1.58
C LEU A 433 -12.83 14.77 -0.50
N THR A 434 -13.04 13.61 0.12
CA THR A 434 -12.23 13.04 1.20
C THR A 434 -12.03 11.55 1.02
N THR A 435 -11.00 10.99 1.66
CA THR A 435 -10.97 9.55 2.00
C THR A 435 -11.94 9.27 3.15
N SER A 436 -12.57 8.10 3.16
CA SER A 436 -13.41 7.59 4.25
C SER A 436 -12.65 7.57 5.60
N LYS A 437 -13.36 7.81 6.71
CA LYS A 437 -12.81 7.70 8.08
C LYS A 437 -13.70 6.89 9.00
N GLY A 438 -13.15 5.87 9.67
CA GLY A 438 -13.93 4.97 10.52
C GLY A 438 -13.89 5.33 12.00
N VAL A 439 -14.99 5.06 12.71
CA VAL A 439 -14.99 4.95 14.18
C VAL A 439 -15.67 3.66 14.64
N THR A 440 -15.24 3.14 15.79
CA THR A 440 -15.79 1.94 16.42
C THR A 440 -16.63 2.32 17.64
N VAL A 441 -17.96 2.27 17.49
CA VAL A 441 -18.93 2.68 18.51
C VAL A 441 -19.37 1.51 19.37
N GLY A 442 -19.31 1.69 20.69
CA GLY A 442 -19.69 0.69 21.69
C GLY A 442 -21.05 0.95 22.36
N THR A 443 -21.39 0.11 23.34
CA THR A 443 -22.64 0.21 24.13
C THR A 443 -22.63 1.32 25.19
N ILE A 444 -21.49 1.99 25.38
CA ILE A 444 -21.32 3.14 26.29
C ILE A 444 -21.15 4.39 25.43
N LYS A 445 -21.88 5.47 25.77
CA LYS A 445 -21.72 6.79 25.16
C LYS A 445 -20.26 7.23 25.20
N LYS A 446 -19.70 7.63 24.06
CA LYS A 446 -18.40 8.32 23.98
C LYS A 446 -18.49 9.50 23.01
N LYS A 447 -17.52 10.40 23.14
CA LYS A 447 -17.17 11.38 22.11
C LYS A 447 -16.21 10.76 21.11
N TYR A 448 -16.43 11.05 19.84
CA TYR A 448 -15.59 10.66 18.72
C TYR A 448 -15.11 11.92 18.01
N GLU A 449 -13.90 11.86 17.45
CA GLU A 449 -13.28 12.95 16.71
C GLU A 449 -12.52 12.35 15.53
N VAL A 450 -12.81 12.81 14.30
CA VAL A 450 -12.10 12.43 13.08
C VAL A 450 -11.73 13.67 12.27
N TYR A 451 -10.65 13.59 11.50
CA TYR A 451 -10.22 14.67 10.62
C TYR A 451 -10.38 14.30 9.15
N PHE A 452 -10.68 15.29 8.33
CA PHE A 452 -10.79 15.20 6.89
C PHE A 452 -9.81 16.16 6.23
N THR A 453 -8.93 15.65 5.36
CA THR A 453 -8.15 16.48 4.43
C THR A 453 -8.87 16.53 3.09
N ILE A 454 -9.16 17.75 2.60
CA ILE A 454 -9.95 17.93 1.38
C ILE A 454 -9.07 17.75 0.13
N LEU A 455 -9.34 16.69 -0.62
CA LEU A 455 -8.58 16.24 -1.80
C LEU A 455 -8.73 17.20 -3.00
N ARG A 456 -9.89 17.85 -3.11
CA ARG A 456 -10.32 18.69 -4.23
C ARG A 456 -11.39 19.68 -3.77
N ASP A 457 -11.56 20.76 -4.52
CA ASP A 457 -12.74 21.61 -4.37
C ASP A 457 -14.00 20.82 -4.77
N ASP A 458 -15.06 20.98 -3.99
CA ASP A 458 -16.41 20.68 -4.45
C ASP A 458 -16.78 21.70 -5.55
N LEU A 459 -17.56 21.25 -6.54
CA LEU A 459 -18.03 22.11 -7.63
C LEU A 459 -19.44 22.68 -7.37
N ASN A 460 -20.03 22.32 -6.23
CA ASN A 460 -21.35 22.74 -5.76
C ASN A 460 -21.25 23.87 -4.73
N SER A 461 -22.37 24.56 -4.44
CA SER A 461 -22.47 25.57 -3.38
C SER A 461 -22.63 24.98 -1.96
N THR A 462 -22.81 23.66 -1.90
CA THR A 462 -23.06 22.87 -0.69
C THR A 462 -22.32 21.54 -0.78
N SER A 463 -21.81 21.04 0.35
CA SER A 463 -21.27 19.68 0.47
C SER A 463 -22.11 18.87 1.46
N ARG A 464 -21.93 17.56 1.49
CA ARG A 464 -22.67 16.62 2.34
C ARG A 464 -21.76 15.96 3.37
N LEU A 465 -22.21 15.89 4.61
CA LEU A 465 -21.67 15.00 5.63
C LEU A 465 -22.45 13.69 5.60
N LEU A 466 -21.75 12.56 5.51
CA LEU A 466 -22.31 11.21 5.64
C LEU A 466 -21.82 10.52 6.89
N PHE A 467 -22.74 9.85 7.58
CA PHE A 467 -22.46 8.71 8.45
C PHE A 467 -23.02 7.45 7.79
N GLN A 468 -22.18 6.46 7.52
CA GLN A 468 -22.57 5.20 6.91
C GLN A 468 -22.42 4.05 7.90
N MET A 469 -23.36 3.10 7.87
CA MET A 469 -23.33 1.91 8.70
C MET A 469 -23.83 0.70 7.90
N LEU A 470 -23.09 -0.41 7.97
CA LEU A 470 -23.49 -1.68 7.37
C LEU A 470 -24.66 -2.31 8.14
N GLU A 471 -25.56 -2.94 7.40
CA GLU A 471 -26.71 -3.68 7.94
C GLU A 471 -26.31 -4.73 8.98
N GLY A 472 -27.06 -4.75 10.08
CA GLY A 472 -26.88 -5.67 11.20
C GLY A 472 -27.88 -5.39 12.31
N ASN A 473 -27.89 -6.23 13.35
CA ASN A 473 -28.86 -6.18 14.45
C ASN A 473 -28.51 -5.12 15.52
N GLN A 474 -28.21 -3.89 15.07
CA GLN A 474 -27.90 -2.76 15.95
C GLN A 474 -28.86 -1.58 15.74
N SER A 475 -29.15 -0.87 16.83
CA SER A 475 -29.58 0.53 16.81
C SER A 475 -28.38 1.41 17.15
N VAL A 476 -28.16 2.47 16.38
CA VAL A 476 -27.15 3.50 16.66
C VAL A 476 -27.83 4.82 16.93
N TRP A 477 -27.33 5.53 17.93
CA TRP A 477 -27.69 6.91 18.24
C TRP A 477 -26.48 7.81 18.00
N ILE A 478 -26.71 8.98 17.39
CA ILE A 478 -25.71 10.04 17.17
C ILE A 478 -26.30 11.38 17.63
N ASP A 479 -25.47 12.21 18.27
CA ASP A 479 -25.85 13.51 18.82
C ASP A 479 -24.61 14.43 18.93
N ASN A 480 -24.80 15.72 19.21
CA ASN A 480 -23.78 16.75 19.34
C ASN A 480 -22.78 16.77 18.17
N VAL A 481 -23.30 16.59 16.94
CA VAL A 481 -22.52 16.58 15.70
C VAL A 481 -22.04 17.99 15.38
N SER A 482 -20.75 18.13 15.12
CA SER A 482 -20.07 19.40 14.87
C SER A 482 -19.01 19.23 13.80
N LEU A 483 -18.95 20.12 12.80
CA LEU A 483 -17.93 20.12 11.75
C LEU A 483 -17.30 21.50 11.68
N GLN A 484 -16.00 21.59 11.97
CA GLN A 484 -15.27 22.85 12.03
C GLN A 484 -13.98 22.78 11.21
N GLU A 485 -13.66 23.87 10.51
CA GLU A 485 -12.36 24.04 9.86
C GLU A 485 -11.23 24.16 10.90
N ALA A 486 -10.06 23.61 10.62
CA ALA A 486 -8.97 23.51 11.59
C ALA A 486 -7.56 23.55 10.97
N ASN A 487 -6.59 23.98 11.78
CA ASN A 487 -5.17 23.77 11.55
C ASN A 487 -4.69 22.56 12.36
N ILE A 488 -4.02 21.60 11.72
CA ILE A 488 -3.46 20.39 12.36
C ILE A 488 -2.01 20.17 11.91
N ASN A 489 -1.23 19.48 12.75
CA ASN A 489 -0.03 18.77 12.30
C ASN A 489 -0.41 17.31 12.06
N ILE A 490 -0.19 16.75 10.87
CA ILE A 490 -0.39 15.32 10.58
C ILE A 490 0.84 14.55 11.09
N SER A 491 0.61 13.44 11.77
CA SER A 491 1.68 12.60 12.33
C SER A 491 2.47 11.89 11.22
N ASN A 492 3.79 11.96 11.26
CA ASN A 492 4.66 11.28 10.30
C ASN A 492 4.92 9.82 10.76
N PRO A 493 4.54 8.79 9.97
CA PRO A 493 4.76 7.39 10.35
C PRO A 493 6.22 7.02 10.64
N ASN A 494 7.17 7.70 10.01
CA ASN A 494 8.61 7.41 10.19
C ASN A 494 9.12 7.73 11.60
N ASP A 495 8.49 8.66 12.32
CA ASP A 495 8.91 9.07 13.67
C ASP A 495 8.70 7.95 14.71
N SER A 496 7.74 7.07 14.41
CA SER A 496 7.23 6.02 15.29
C SER A 496 7.37 4.60 14.74
N ILE A 497 7.65 4.41 13.44
CA ILE A 497 7.71 3.09 12.80
C ILE A 497 9.05 2.92 12.08
N LEU A 498 9.84 1.94 12.52
CA LEU A 498 11.04 1.47 11.85
C LEU A 498 10.73 0.16 11.10
N PHE A 499 11.38 -0.04 9.97
CA PHE A 499 11.33 -1.28 9.21
C PHE A 499 12.74 -1.65 8.78
N PHE A 500 13.13 -2.90 9.05
CA PHE A 500 14.43 -3.44 8.68
C PHE A 500 14.24 -4.77 7.95
N TYR A 501 15.04 -4.99 6.91
CA TYR A 501 15.08 -6.23 6.14
C TYR A 501 16.53 -6.62 5.87
N ASN A 502 16.77 -7.92 5.74
CA ASN A 502 18.10 -8.45 5.50
C ASN A 502 18.21 -9.09 4.11
N ASP A 503 18.67 -8.26 3.18
CA ASP A 503 19.06 -8.56 1.81
C ASP A 503 20.39 -9.36 1.67
N THR A 504 21.10 -9.66 2.76
CA THR A 504 22.38 -10.38 2.69
C THR A 504 22.27 -11.87 2.98
N LYS A 505 23.22 -12.64 2.42
CA LYS A 505 23.38 -14.09 2.65
C LYS A 505 23.99 -14.44 4.03
N THR A 506 23.91 -13.51 4.99
CA THR A 506 24.53 -13.56 6.32
C THR A 506 23.61 -12.88 7.33
N ASN A 507 23.79 -13.09 8.64
CA ASN A 507 23.00 -12.35 9.63
C ASN A 507 23.43 -10.87 9.69
N LYS A 508 22.47 -9.96 9.81
CA LYS A 508 22.66 -8.50 9.76
C LYS A 508 22.08 -7.85 11.02
N THR A 509 22.88 -7.05 11.72
CA THR A 509 22.46 -6.37 12.95
C THR A 509 22.21 -4.89 12.67
N PHE A 510 21.04 -4.41 13.11
CA PHE A 510 20.60 -3.02 13.01
C PHE A 510 20.61 -2.38 14.39
N SER A 511 21.14 -1.17 14.51
CA SER A 511 21.07 -0.38 15.75
C SER A 511 19.74 0.36 15.83
N LEU A 512 19.20 0.50 17.04
CA LEU A 512 17.97 1.25 17.31
C LEU A 512 18.30 2.61 17.94
N PRO A 513 17.45 3.64 17.76
CA PRO A 513 17.64 4.94 18.41
C PRO A 513 17.77 4.83 19.93
N SER A 514 18.86 5.39 20.47
CA SER A 514 19.17 5.32 21.91
C SER A 514 18.05 5.91 22.78
N GLY A 515 17.78 5.27 23.92
CA GLY A 515 16.73 5.69 24.87
C GLY A 515 15.28 5.41 24.42
N LYS A 516 15.06 4.90 23.19
CA LYS A 516 13.72 4.50 22.72
C LYS A 516 13.52 2.99 22.82
N ASN A 517 12.40 2.57 23.41
CA ASN A 517 11.92 1.19 23.35
C ASN A 517 10.97 1.02 22.16
N TYR A 518 11.12 -0.06 21.41
CA TYR A 518 10.25 -0.47 20.30
C TYR A 518 9.61 -1.82 20.60
N ILE A 519 8.51 -2.15 19.91
CA ILE A 519 7.96 -3.51 19.85
C ILE A 519 7.70 -3.97 18.43
N ASP A 520 7.78 -5.28 18.20
CA ASP A 520 7.23 -5.90 17.00
C ASP A 520 5.70 -6.09 17.10
N VAL A 521 5.08 -6.63 16.04
CA VAL A 521 3.64 -6.96 16.02
C VAL A 521 3.24 -8.05 17.04
N LYS A 522 4.22 -8.85 17.51
CA LYS A 522 4.07 -9.90 18.52
C LYS A 522 4.28 -9.37 19.96
N GLN A 523 4.53 -8.07 20.10
CA GLN A 523 4.82 -7.32 21.33
C GLN A 523 6.19 -7.63 22.00
N THR A 524 7.11 -8.27 21.28
CA THR A 524 8.51 -8.44 21.71
C THR A 524 9.18 -7.08 21.83
N VAL A 525 9.87 -6.79 22.93
CA VAL A 525 10.48 -5.46 23.19
C VAL A 525 11.95 -5.42 22.74
N TYR A 526 12.33 -4.32 22.06
CA TYR A 526 13.69 -4.05 21.59
C TYR A 526 14.13 -2.63 21.98
N SER A 527 15.38 -2.44 22.42
CA SER A 527 15.84 -1.18 23.05
C SER A 527 17.26 -0.72 22.69
N SER A 528 17.98 -1.47 21.85
CA SER A 528 19.36 -1.12 21.46
C SER A 528 19.74 -1.61 20.06
N SER A 529 19.37 -2.85 19.73
CA SER A 529 19.62 -3.43 18.40
C SER A 529 18.66 -4.59 18.11
N VAL A 530 18.56 -4.97 16.85
CA VAL A 530 17.93 -6.21 16.38
C VAL A 530 18.86 -6.92 15.40
N GLN A 531 18.99 -8.24 15.51
CA GLN A 531 19.66 -9.05 14.48
C GLN A 531 18.62 -9.79 13.65
N LEU A 532 18.77 -9.74 12.33
CA LEU A 532 17.96 -10.47 11.37
C LEU A 532 18.77 -11.58 10.72
N SER A 533 18.14 -12.74 10.53
CA SER A 533 18.66 -13.83 9.69
C SER A 533 18.63 -13.42 8.22
N GLN A 534 19.38 -14.12 7.36
CA GLN A 534 19.31 -13.94 5.90
C GLN A 534 17.85 -13.94 5.40
N PHE A 535 17.51 -13.02 4.51
CA PHE A 535 16.19 -12.91 3.86
C PHE A 535 14.97 -12.77 4.81
N THR A 536 15.17 -12.24 6.02
CA THR A 536 14.08 -11.94 6.97
C THR A 536 13.90 -10.43 7.16
N SER A 537 12.76 -10.02 7.71
CA SER A 537 12.46 -8.62 8.04
C SER A 537 11.77 -8.48 9.40
N ILE A 538 11.70 -7.24 9.90
CA ILE A 538 10.97 -6.87 11.11
C ILE A 538 10.41 -5.46 10.98
N ILE A 539 9.19 -5.27 11.49
CA ILE A 539 8.55 -3.96 11.66
C ILE A 539 8.51 -3.66 13.16
N LEU A 540 8.98 -2.47 13.53
CA LEU A 540 9.17 -2.05 14.91
C LEU A 540 8.44 -0.73 15.19
N MET A 541 7.46 -0.79 16.09
CA MET A 541 6.63 0.33 16.54
C MET A 541 7.19 0.91 17.84
N TYR A 542 7.41 2.23 17.88
CA TYR A 542 7.92 2.93 19.05
C TYR A 542 6.93 2.86 20.22
N LYS A 543 7.36 2.25 21.32
CA LYS A 543 6.64 2.14 22.59
C LYS A 543 6.95 3.34 23.49
N GLY A 544 6.76 4.54 22.93
CA GLY A 544 6.80 5.80 23.69
C GLY A 544 5.56 5.95 24.58
N GLN A 545 5.55 6.99 25.44
CA GLN A 545 4.30 7.39 26.07
C GLN A 545 3.34 7.95 25.02
N ILE A 546 2.12 7.39 24.99
CA ILE A 546 1.00 7.91 24.20
C ILE A 546 0.68 9.31 24.74
N THR A 547 1.09 10.35 24.01
CA THR A 547 0.79 11.73 24.36
C THR A 547 -0.70 12.01 24.15
N THR A 548 -1.40 12.26 25.25
CA THR A 548 -2.83 12.60 25.27
C THR A 548 -3.07 13.99 24.69
N GLY A 549 -3.17 14.07 23.36
CA GLY A 549 -3.63 15.24 22.58
C GLY A 549 -2.69 16.45 22.53
N ILE A 550 -1.80 16.64 23.52
CA ILE A 550 -0.97 17.85 23.65
C ILE A 550 0.49 17.48 23.97
N LYS A 551 1.37 17.68 22.98
CA LYS A 551 2.77 18.08 23.21
C LYS A 551 3.20 19.10 22.15
N VAL A 552 4.13 19.96 22.56
CA VAL A 552 4.67 21.08 21.78
C VAL A 552 5.53 20.57 20.61
N ASN A 553 5.60 21.34 19.52
CA ASN A 553 6.35 21.08 18.30
C ASN A 553 7.77 20.51 18.54
N ASN A 554 8.16 19.59 17.67
CA ASN A 554 9.52 19.46 17.17
C ASN A 554 9.39 19.26 15.65
N ASP A 555 9.87 20.23 14.87
CA ASP A 555 9.59 20.28 13.43
C ASP A 555 10.49 19.31 12.64
N ALA A 556 9.93 18.67 11.61
CA ALA A 556 10.65 17.75 10.73
C ALA A 556 11.54 18.50 9.71
N LEU A 557 12.65 17.88 9.32
CA LEU A 557 13.52 18.39 8.25
C LEU A 557 12.73 18.66 6.96
N SER A 558 12.81 19.89 6.44
CA SER A 558 12.21 20.25 5.16
C SER A 558 13.11 21.18 4.34
N ILE A 559 13.08 20.97 3.02
CA ILE A 559 13.80 21.78 2.03
C ILE A 559 12.88 22.09 0.84
N ASN A 560 12.82 23.35 0.43
CA ASN A 560 12.00 23.83 -0.68
C ASN A 560 12.81 24.72 -1.62
N ILE A 561 12.59 24.59 -2.93
CA ILE A 561 13.32 25.31 -3.99
C ILE A 561 12.29 26.05 -4.84
N TYR A 562 12.43 27.36 -5.00
CA TYR A 562 11.49 28.18 -5.76
C TYR A 562 12.19 29.32 -6.54
N PRO A 563 11.84 29.59 -7.82
CA PRO A 563 10.93 28.82 -8.66
C PRO A 563 11.51 27.44 -9.04
N ASN A 564 10.63 26.52 -9.43
CA ASN A 564 10.97 25.19 -9.94
C ASN A 564 9.89 24.76 -10.94
N PRO A 565 10.15 24.68 -12.27
CA PRO A 565 11.45 24.90 -12.93
C PRO A 565 12.05 26.29 -12.71
N THR A 566 13.38 26.38 -12.81
CA THR A 566 14.12 27.65 -12.72
C THR A 566 14.81 27.99 -14.05
N ASN A 567 14.89 29.29 -14.32
CA ASN A 567 15.67 29.89 -15.39
C ASN A 567 16.65 30.88 -14.74
N LYS A 568 17.90 30.42 -14.53
CA LYS A 568 19.03 31.10 -13.86
C LYS A 568 18.99 31.11 -12.33
N LEU A 569 17.95 31.62 -11.66
CA LEU A 569 17.98 31.75 -10.18
C LEU A 569 16.82 31.03 -9.47
N ALA A 570 17.12 30.43 -8.32
CA ALA A 570 16.14 29.93 -7.36
C ALA A 570 16.60 30.16 -5.91
N VAL A 571 15.65 30.17 -4.97
CA VAL A 571 15.91 30.26 -3.53
C VAL A 571 15.62 28.91 -2.89
N VAL A 572 16.60 28.39 -2.16
CA VAL A 572 16.50 27.20 -1.32
C VAL A 572 16.15 27.64 0.09
N ASN A 573 14.99 27.24 0.59
CA ASN A 573 14.49 27.55 1.92
C ASN A 573 14.46 26.27 2.76
N TYR A 574 14.95 26.35 4.00
CA TYR A 574 14.94 25.25 4.98
C TYR A 574 14.88 25.80 6.41
N GLN A 575 14.56 24.94 7.38
CA GLN A 575 14.45 25.33 8.79
C GLN A 575 15.27 24.38 9.66
N LEU A 576 15.94 24.93 10.68
CA LEU A 576 16.72 24.18 11.66
C LEU A 576 16.10 24.33 13.06
N THR A 577 15.78 23.21 13.70
CA THR A 577 15.31 23.18 15.10
C THR A 577 16.45 23.42 16.10
N ASN A 578 17.69 23.12 15.71
CA ASN A 578 18.89 23.19 16.54
C ASN A 578 20.09 23.69 15.72
N ASN A 579 21.07 24.32 16.37
CA ASN A 579 22.34 24.68 15.74
C ASN A 579 23.02 23.42 15.17
N SER A 580 23.29 23.41 13.87
CA SER A 580 23.64 22.19 13.12
C SER A 580 24.69 22.44 12.04
N GLU A 581 25.39 21.39 11.64
CA GLU A 581 26.27 21.40 10.46
C GLU A 581 25.45 21.01 9.22
N VAL A 582 25.41 21.89 8.22
CA VAL A 582 24.54 21.78 7.05
C VAL A 582 25.38 21.75 5.78
N LYS A 583 25.25 20.66 5.02
CA LYS A 583 25.85 20.51 3.68
C LYS A 583 24.75 20.43 2.64
N ILE A 584 24.85 21.18 1.54
CA ILE A 584 23.93 21.13 0.40
C ILE A 584 24.75 20.94 -0.87
N VAL A 585 24.38 19.94 -1.68
CA VAL A 585 25.06 19.52 -2.90
C VAL A 585 24.04 19.27 -4.02
N VAL A 586 24.41 19.48 -5.27
CA VAL A 586 23.59 19.22 -6.46
C VAL A 586 24.24 18.17 -7.34
N TYR A 587 23.44 17.21 -7.79
CA TYR A 587 23.79 16.13 -8.70
C TYR A 587 22.95 16.21 -9.98
N GLU A 588 23.52 15.80 -11.11
CA GLU A 588 22.75 15.56 -12.34
C GLU A 588 22.16 14.13 -12.35
N LEU A 589 21.30 13.82 -13.33
CA LEU A 589 20.61 12.52 -13.45
C LEU A 589 21.54 11.28 -13.49
N THR A 590 22.81 11.44 -13.86
CA THR A 590 23.83 10.36 -13.87
C THR A 590 24.37 10.02 -12.48
N GLY A 591 24.07 10.81 -11.45
CA GLY A 591 24.69 10.73 -10.13
C GLY A 591 26.01 11.51 -10.00
N ARG A 592 26.48 12.19 -11.05
CA ARG A 592 27.67 13.07 -10.97
C ARG A 592 27.36 14.35 -10.18
N GLU A 593 28.25 14.69 -9.26
CA GLU A 593 28.22 15.97 -8.53
C GLU A 593 28.53 17.14 -9.49
N VAL A 594 27.70 18.18 -9.46
CA VAL A 594 27.84 19.36 -10.34
C VAL A 594 28.00 20.68 -9.59
N MET A 595 27.63 20.76 -8.31
CA MET A 595 27.77 21.96 -7.48
C MET A 595 27.66 21.64 -5.99
N GLN A 596 28.55 22.17 -5.15
CA GLN A 596 28.31 22.29 -3.71
C GLN A 596 27.74 23.69 -3.42
N LEU A 597 26.53 23.75 -2.85
CA LEU A 597 25.81 24.99 -2.59
C LEU A 597 26.05 25.54 -1.18
N LEU A 598 26.26 24.67 -0.20
CA LEU A 598 26.54 25.03 1.21
C LEU A 598 27.37 23.94 1.88
N ASN A 599 28.24 24.29 2.83
CA ASN A 599 28.91 23.35 3.74
C ASN A 599 29.44 24.09 4.97
N GLU A 600 28.55 24.46 5.89
CA GLU A 600 28.90 25.25 7.09
C GLU A 600 27.96 25.00 8.28
N LYS A 601 28.32 25.55 9.44
CA LYS A 601 27.46 25.50 10.64
C LYS A 601 26.46 26.64 10.62
N GLN A 602 25.21 26.33 10.94
CA GLN A 602 24.09 27.26 10.93
C GLN A 602 23.37 27.21 12.29
N ILE A 603 22.79 28.33 12.70
CA ILE A 603 22.02 28.45 13.95
C ILE A 603 20.59 27.92 13.78
N ALA A 604 19.87 27.64 14.87
CA ALA A 604 18.44 27.34 14.81
C ALA A 604 17.65 28.54 14.20
N GLY A 605 16.65 28.25 13.35
CA GLY A 605 15.85 29.26 12.63
C GLY A 605 15.51 28.89 11.18
N GLU A 606 14.83 29.80 10.47
CA GLU A 606 14.70 29.76 8.99
C GLU A 606 16.01 30.16 8.30
N HIS A 607 16.34 29.48 7.21
CA HIS A 607 17.51 29.76 6.37
C HIS A 607 17.15 29.81 4.89
N ARG A 608 17.86 30.66 4.14
CA ARG A 608 17.63 30.89 2.71
C ARG A 608 18.97 31.00 1.97
N VAL A 609 19.15 30.18 0.94
CA VAL A 609 20.38 30.13 0.13
C VAL A 609 20.03 30.27 -1.35
N ASN A 610 20.74 31.13 -2.07
CA ASN A 610 20.50 31.37 -3.50
C ASN A 610 21.21 30.30 -4.33
N LEU A 611 20.45 29.57 -5.14
CA LEU A 611 20.93 28.64 -6.16
C LEU A 611 21.04 29.38 -7.50
N ASP A 612 22.26 29.57 -7.98
CA ASP A 612 22.52 29.98 -9.37
C ASP A 612 22.64 28.73 -10.26
N THR A 613 21.89 28.72 -11.36
CA THR A 613 21.82 27.64 -12.36
C THR A 613 22.33 28.11 -13.73
N SER A 614 22.96 29.29 -13.80
CA SER A 614 23.47 29.88 -15.05
C SER A 614 24.51 29.01 -15.77
N GLU A 615 25.25 28.17 -15.05
CA GLU A 615 26.20 27.19 -15.63
C GLU A 615 25.60 25.79 -15.85
N LEU A 616 24.40 25.49 -15.33
CA LEU A 616 23.76 24.18 -15.49
C LEU A 616 23.05 24.07 -16.85
N GLN A 617 23.11 22.90 -17.50
CA GLN A 617 22.37 22.66 -18.75
C GLN A 617 20.87 22.42 -18.48
N ASN A 618 20.01 22.59 -19.49
CA ASN A 618 18.58 22.28 -19.34
C ASN A 618 18.38 20.79 -19.03
N GLY A 619 17.65 20.46 -17.97
CA GLY A 619 17.56 19.08 -17.49
C GLY A 619 17.06 18.94 -16.05
N ILE A 620 17.09 17.69 -15.56
CA ILE A 620 16.68 17.29 -14.21
C ILE A 620 17.89 17.17 -13.29
N TYR A 621 17.80 17.78 -12.12
CA TYR A 621 18.83 17.78 -11.09
C TYR A 621 18.27 17.36 -9.73
N PHE A 622 19.14 16.84 -8.87
CA PHE A 622 18.82 16.42 -7.51
C PHE A 622 19.67 17.19 -6.53
N MET A 623 19.02 18.03 -5.72
CA MET A 623 19.65 18.70 -4.59
C MET A 623 19.58 17.78 -3.36
N ASN A 624 20.72 17.54 -2.74
CA ASN A 624 20.90 16.70 -1.57
C ASN A 624 21.36 17.58 -0.40
N MET A 625 20.61 17.59 0.69
CA MET A 625 20.95 18.30 1.92
C MET A 625 21.23 17.28 3.02
N ASN A 626 22.35 17.45 3.72
CA ASN A 626 22.69 16.71 4.93
C ASN A 626 22.71 17.66 6.13
N ILE A 627 22.09 17.25 7.24
CA ILE A 627 22.10 17.97 8.52
C ILE A 627 22.51 16.98 9.61
N ASN A 628 23.69 17.17 10.21
CA ASN A 628 24.26 16.32 11.26
C ASN A 628 24.28 14.79 10.94
N GLY A 629 24.22 14.39 9.67
CA GLY A 629 24.15 12.99 9.23
C GLY A 629 22.82 12.60 8.58
N GLU A 630 21.69 13.22 8.92
CA GLU A 630 20.40 12.97 8.26
C GLU A 630 20.36 13.60 6.86
N GLN A 631 19.72 12.95 5.88
CA GLN A 631 19.82 13.31 4.47
C GLN A 631 18.44 13.42 3.79
N ILE A 632 18.23 14.49 3.03
CA ILE A 632 17.01 14.77 2.25
C ILE A 632 17.36 15.18 0.81
N THR A 633 16.66 14.59 -0.17
CA THR A 633 16.89 14.83 -1.61
C THR A 633 15.66 15.44 -2.28
N LYS A 634 15.86 16.50 -3.06
CA LYS A 634 14.81 17.29 -3.74
C LYS A 634 15.12 17.41 -5.23
N LYS A 635 14.18 17.00 -6.09
CA LYS A 635 14.26 17.16 -7.55
C LYS A 635 13.96 18.62 -7.96
N PHE A 636 14.78 19.20 -8.82
CA PHE A 636 14.46 20.45 -9.52
C PHE A 636 14.81 20.38 -11.02
N ILE A 637 14.26 21.31 -11.79
CA ILE A 637 14.41 21.36 -13.24
C ILE A 637 15.02 22.71 -13.64
N VAL A 638 16.08 22.68 -14.45
CA VAL A 638 16.63 23.86 -15.12
C VAL A 638 16.04 23.95 -16.51
N ASN A 639 15.45 25.09 -16.86
CA ASN A 639 14.86 25.36 -18.16
C ASN A 639 15.13 26.82 -18.57
N LYS A 640 16.27 27.02 -19.26
CA LYS A 640 16.71 28.29 -19.85
C LYS A 640 15.96 28.61 -21.13
#